data_AF-A0A8J3D126-F1
#
_entry.id   AF-A0A8J3D126-F1
#
_cell.length_a   1.000
_cell.length_b   1.000
_cell.length_c   1.000
_cell.angle_alpha   90.00
_cell.angle_beta   90.00
_cell.angle_gamma   90.00
#
_symmetry.space_group_name_H-M   'P 1'
#
loop_
_entity.id
_entity.type
_entity.pdbx_description
1 polymer ?
#
loop_
_entity_poly.entity_id
_entity_poly.type
_entity_poly.pdbx_seq_one_letter_code
_entity_poly.pdbx_strand_id
1 'polypeptide(L)'
;MSSSWPDWRSPQNNNLWQGVNGVNNPCPEGYRLPTEQEFASEIETWNTKNSAGAFSSPIKLVSAGYRSYQYGQTLTMGERGYYWTSTIFPKNNTFNGITNLEFFPDRVDPHAASIRGTGKSVRCIKNIGTIESIDCKTRIVNGDFIQGVPVFENSITISYQGGTGGEYGKQSYNSEGVEGLIATLEPGFYNVGNGTFVLNVSGTPLDLGNGYFQIYIGGQKCKVEFTVQCFSHFQQTEIVEVINPITGRVWMDRNLGASQVAASPNDQLAFGDLYQWGRGDDGHQCRNSLTTHILSSRDQPDHSDFILSFDSPYIWRNPHNSNLWLGINGVNNPCPNNFRIPTSNEFLQEINSWTNTGLSSGFDSPLKTPFAGIRSTNDGKISFVDTLGTYWTSTTFQDFPQGIISNTSIISSIRAGDGVSVRCIKHEGKNIEFLDCKSATTQGSLIQSIEAENVTISISYISNGKNNFDRQVINSFSVVGLTATLEAGTFNKGNGTLIYTISGIPNSPGTAYFGIDVDGLSCILEIEVACFSNYFETEIVEITNPITGKTWMDRNLGASRVALDSKDELAYGDLYQWGRNSDGHQCRNSATTTEISQSDQHFDNRFVLVLPPPFSNSNWIFPKNDSFWQGLEGINNPCPLGFRVPSIGDFVEEMRSWDSYNSSFESSIKLPLTGFRSSVNGAILNKGSFGDYWTSDVFVIYSFYAIFNEDISLDGLGQRSDGSAVRCIKEYIPKIQSLNCDSAVNTGVLVQGVSTTDAKITISYSDGNGESYLGQSIKSRNVNGLTAVLDAGSFNKGDGVLVFNITGIPEMMGNAEFFITISGFHCVLTMEVLCFSSFFETEVVDVINPITGKTWMDRNLGASQAATSSTDELAYGDLYQWGRLADGHQCRNSPTTAILSSSHQPIHGDFILTNTNLDPFDWQISQNPNLWQGLDGINNPCPDGYRLPTDTELDEERLSWTGLDGIVGGLNTPLRLPAAGERGRFGWLSSIGIVGRYWSSTVNNNSRSLTLFFMSNGAILSPQARGGGNSVRCIKD
;
A
#
# COMPACT_ATOMS: atom_id res chain seq x y z
N MET A 1 -30.13 -37.06 103.68
CA MET A 1 -28.82 -37.02 102.98
C MET A 1 -29.09 -36.99 101.49
N SER A 2 -28.54 -35.95 100.86
CA SER A 2 -28.64 -35.46 99.46
C SER A 2 -29.81 -35.89 98.56
N SER A 3 -30.70 -34.92 98.34
CA SER A 3 -31.73 -34.84 97.32
C SER A 3 -31.16 -34.74 95.89
N SER A 4 -30.69 -35.86 95.33
CA SER A 4 -30.50 -35.98 93.88
C SER A 4 -31.82 -36.38 93.24
N TRP A 5 -32.40 -35.51 92.41
CA TRP A 5 -33.51 -35.86 91.53
C TRP A 5 -33.16 -37.11 90.69
N PRO A 6 -34.13 -38.00 90.41
CA PRO A 6 -33.84 -39.26 89.71
C PRO A 6 -33.31 -39.02 88.29
N ASP A 7 -31.99 -39.18 88.13
CA ASP A 7 -31.33 -39.33 86.85
C ASP A 7 -31.03 -40.82 86.65
N TRP A 8 -31.12 -41.29 85.41
CA TRP A 8 -30.73 -42.65 85.07
C TRP A 8 -29.21 -42.84 85.09
N ARG A 9 -28.42 -41.75 85.15
CA ARG A 9 -26.95 -41.76 85.17
C ARG A 9 -26.36 -41.00 86.37
N SER A 10 -25.30 -41.56 86.99
CA SER A 10 -24.47 -40.89 88.00
C SER A 10 -22.96 -41.09 87.69
N PRO A 11 -22.14 -40.03 87.50
CA PRO A 11 -22.51 -38.61 87.52
C PRO A 11 -23.33 -38.20 86.28
N GLN A 12 -24.22 -37.21 86.46
CA GLN A 12 -25.07 -36.63 85.43
C GLN A 12 -24.24 -36.07 84.25
N ASN A 13 -24.71 -36.28 83.01
CA ASN A 13 -24.09 -35.72 81.80
C ASN A 13 -25.16 -35.00 80.96
N ASN A 14 -24.97 -33.69 80.77
CA ASN A 14 -25.89 -32.85 80.01
C ASN A 14 -25.65 -32.83 78.50
N ASN A 15 -24.52 -33.36 78.03
CA ASN A 15 -24.05 -33.26 76.64
C ASN A 15 -24.33 -34.53 75.82
N LEU A 16 -25.29 -35.36 76.24
CA LEU A 16 -25.56 -36.65 75.62
C LEU A 16 -26.29 -36.54 74.27
N TRP A 17 -27.19 -35.57 74.10
CA TRP A 17 -28.10 -35.46 72.93
C TRP A 17 -27.94 -34.13 72.17
N GLN A 18 -26.84 -33.42 72.36
CA GLN A 18 -26.62 -32.07 71.83
C GLN A 18 -26.02 -32.15 70.43
N GLY A 19 -26.80 -31.75 69.43
CA GLY A 19 -26.39 -31.75 68.02
C GLY A 19 -26.41 -33.13 67.37
N VAL A 20 -26.06 -33.19 66.08
CA VAL A 20 -26.03 -34.43 65.29
C VAL A 20 -24.98 -35.41 65.83
N ASN A 21 -23.88 -34.91 66.35
CA ASN A 21 -22.77 -35.69 66.93
C ASN A 21 -22.88 -35.91 68.44
N GLY A 22 -24.08 -35.77 69.03
CA GLY A 22 -24.29 -36.01 70.45
C GLY A 22 -23.88 -37.43 70.85
N VAL A 23 -23.13 -37.57 71.95
CA VAL A 23 -22.47 -38.82 72.39
C VAL A 23 -23.42 -40.02 72.50
N ASN A 24 -24.70 -39.78 72.74
CA ASN A 24 -25.73 -40.80 72.85
C ASN A 24 -26.99 -40.43 72.04
N ASN A 25 -26.83 -39.73 70.92
CA ASN A 25 -27.93 -39.31 70.06
C ASN A 25 -28.69 -40.54 69.52
N PRO A 26 -30.00 -40.71 69.85
CA PRO A 26 -30.78 -41.85 69.40
C PRO A 26 -31.31 -41.70 67.97
N CYS A 27 -31.06 -40.57 67.31
CA CYS A 27 -31.50 -40.34 65.94
C CYS A 27 -30.58 -41.00 64.90
N PRO A 28 -31.12 -41.38 63.72
CA PRO A 28 -30.31 -41.85 62.60
C PRO A 28 -29.23 -40.85 62.19
N GLU A 29 -28.20 -41.34 61.47
CA GLU A 29 -27.10 -40.51 60.96
C GLU A 29 -27.61 -39.27 60.20
N GLY A 30 -27.04 -38.11 60.49
CA GLY A 30 -27.46 -36.82 59.92
C GLY A 30 -28.68 -36.18 60.60
N TYR A 31 -29.33 -36.85 61.55
CA TYR A 31 -30.45 -36.32 62.33
C TYR A 31 -30.08 -36.12 63.80
N ARG A 32 -30.76 -35.18 64.46
CA ARG A 32 -30.65 -34.93 65.91
C ARG A 32 -32.02 -34.76 66.55
N LEU A 33 -32.09 -34.76 67.87
CA LEU A 33 -33.30 -34.32 68.55
C LEU A 33 -33.58 -32.85 68.24
N PRO A 34 -34.85 -32.46 68.03
CA PRO A 34 -35.24 -31.07 68.02
C PRO A 34 -34.95 -30.41 69.35
N THR A 35 -34.56 -29.14 69.27
CA THR A 35 -34.53 -28.23 70.40
C THR A 35 -35.95 -27.83 70.78
N GLU A 36 -36.09 -27.36 72.00
CA GLU A 36 -37.27 -26.69 72.51
C GLU A 36 -37.81 -25.61 71.55
N GLN A 37 -36.93 -24.76 71.02
CA GLN A 37 -37.33 -23.67 70.13
C GLN A 37 -37.82 -24.18 68.77
N GLU A 38 -37.26 -25.28 68.28
CA GLU A 38 -37.73 -25.92 67.03
C GLU A 38 -39.11 -26.56 67.21
N PHE A 39 -39.39 -27.17 68.35
CA PHE A 39 -40.74 -27.62 68.66
C PHE A 39 -41.69 -26.44 68.85
N ALA A 40 -41.26 -25.33 69.46
CA ALA A 40 -42.08 -24.12 69.56
C ALA A 40 -42.45 -23.57 68.16
N SER A 41 -41.49 -23.50 67.24
CA SER A 41 -41.73 -23.10 65.85
C SER A 41 -42.66 -24.07 65.12
N GLU A 42 -42.49 -25.38 65.31
CA GLU A 42 -43.40 -26.39 64.75
C GLU A 42 -44.82 -26.23 65.30
N ILE A 43 -44.97 -25.97 66.60
CA ILE A 43 -46.27 -25.77 67.23
C ILE A 43 -46.99 -24.58 66.64
N GLU A 44 -46.29 -23.51 66.25
CA GLU A 44 -46.90 -22.36 65.57
C GLU A 44 -47.64 -22.77 64.29
N THR A 45 -47.19 -23.82 63.60
CA THR A 45 -47.86 -24.34 62.40
C THR A 45 -49.15 -25.11 62.69
N TRP A 46 -49.44 -25.46 63.95
CA TRP A 46 -50.62 -26.24 64.29
C TRP A 46 -51.88 -25.39 64.31
N ASN A 47 -52.92 -25.89 63.64
CA ASN A 47 -54.25 -25.26 63.59
C ASN A 47 -54.89 -25.09 64.99
N THR A 48 -54.68 -26.04 65.89
CA THR A 48 -55.11 -25.96 67.29
C THR A 48 -53.97 -26.32 68.23
N LYS A 49 -53.77 -25.57 69.32
CA LYS A 49 -52.64 -25.76 70.25
C LYS A 49 -52.93 -26.85 71.30
N ASN A 50 -53.26 -28.04 70.83
CA ASN A 50 -53.62 -29.22 71.63
C ASN A 50 -53.30 -30.53 70.89
N SER A 51 -53.62 -31.68 71.48
CA SER A 51 -53.37 -33.01 70.90
C SER A 51 -53.98 -33.24 69.51
N ALA A 52 -55.14 -32.63 69.20
CA ALA A 52 -55.74 -32.72 67.88
C ALA A 52 -54.93 -31.98 66.80
N GLY A 53 -54.37 -30.81 67.15
CA GLY A 53 -53.50 -30.07 66.24
C GLY A 53 -52.13 -30.71 66.08
N ALA A 54 -51.60 -31.32 67.15
CA ALA A 54 -50.36 -32.10 67.10
C ALA A 54 -50.45 -33.29 66.11
N PHE A 55 -51.58 -34.00 66.10
CA PHE A 55 -51.83 -35.10 65.17
C PHE A 55 -52.11 -34.62 63.74
N SER A 56 -52.71 -33.44 63.61
CA SER A 56 -53.01 -32.83 62.30
C SER A 56 -51.82 -32.13 61.66
N SER A 57 -50.72 -31.94 62.39
CA SER A 57 -49.50 -31.32 61.85
C SER A 57 -48.85 -32.21 60.78
N PRO A 58 -48.01 -31.66 59.90
CA PRO A 58 -47.31 -32.45 58.88
C PRO A 58 -46.50 -33.62 59.47
N ILE A 59 -45.97 -33.47 60.68
CA ILE A 59 -45.19 -34.51 61.36
C ILE A 59 -46.03 -35.47 62.21
N LYS A 60 -47.33 -35.22 62.38
CA LYS A 60 -48.33 -36.11 63.02
C LYS A 60 -47.86 -36.68 64.37
N LEU A 61 -47.68 -35.82 65.36
CA LEU A 61 -47.31 -36.27 66.71
C LEU A 61 -48.49 -37.00 67.37
N VAL A 62 -48.19 -38.07 68.11
CA VAL A 62 -49.20 -38.97 68.71
C VAL A 62 -49.17 -38.90 70.24
N SER A 63 -50.33 -39.11 70.87
CA SER A 63 -50.48 -39.16 72.32
C SER A 63 -49.95 -40.47 72.93
N ALA A 64 -48.63 -40.68 72.89
CA ALA A 64 -47.98 -41.91 73.31
C ALA A 64 -47.90 -42.11 74.84
N GLY A 65 -48.27 -41.12 75.65
CA GLY A 65 -48.06 -41.15 77.10
C GLY A 65 -46.57 -41.12 77.48
N TYR A 66 -46.26 -41.50 78.72
CA TYR A 66 -44.89 -41.62 79.23
C TYR A 66 -44.72 -42.82 80.16
N ARG A 67 -43.49 -43.31 80.32
CA ARG A 67 -43.13 -44.38 81.25
C ARG A 67 -42.60 -43.81 82.56
N SER A 68 -43.31 -44.05 83.66
CA SER A 68 -43.00 -43.48 84.98
C SER A 68 -41.67 -44.01 85.53
N TYR A 69 -40.82 -43.11 86.03
CA TYR A 69 -39.55 -43.47 86.68
C TYR A 69 -39.75 -44.17 88.04
N GLN A 70 -40.89 -43.95 88.71
CA GLN A 70 -41.15 -44.52 90.05
C GLN A 70 -41.64 -45.97 89.98
N TYR A 71 -42.48 -46.28 88.98
CA TYR A 71 -43.22 -47.55 88.93
C TYR A 71 -43.01 -48.34 87.63
N GLY A 72 -42.32 -47.76 86.63
CA GLY A 72 -42.07 -48.41 85.34
C GLY A 72 -43.30 -48.62 84.45
N GLN A 73 -44.49 -48.18 84.86
CA GLN A 73 -45.73 -48.30 84.10
C GLN A 73 -45.86 -47.17 83.06
N THR A 74 -46.55 -47.45 81.96
CA THR A 74 -46.93 -46.46 80.96
C THR A 74 -48.23 -45.77 81.40
N LEU A 75 -48.22 -44.44 81.47
CA LEU A 75 -49.35 -43.63 81.93
C LEU A 75 -49.85 -42.70 80.82
N THR A 76 -51.15 -42.38 80.83
CA THR A 76 -51.82 -41.40 79.93
C THR A 76 -51.73 -41.72 78.43
N MET A 77 -51.49 -42.99 78.08
CA MET A 77 -51.47 -43.45 76.70
C MET A 77 -52.84 -43.21 76.04
N GLY A 78 -52.82 -42.62 74.84
CA GLY A 78 -54.04 -42.25 74.11
C GLY A 78 -54.61 -40.88 74.50
N GLU A 79 -54.17 -40.29 75.61
CA GLU A 79 -54.70 -39.02 76.12
C GLU A 79 -53.71 -37.86 75.95
N ARG A 80 -52.42 -38.08 76.22
CA ARG A 80 -51.38 -37.03 76.24
C ARG A 80 -50.13 -37.44 75.48
N GLY A 81 -49.47 -36.48 74.86
CA GLY A 81 -48.20 -36.68 74.16
C GLY A 81 -47.03 -36.08 74.92
N TYR A 82 -45.91 -36.82 74.96
CA TYR A 82 -44.69 -36.42 75.64
C TYR A 82 -43.47 -36.71 74.74
N TYR A 83 -42.75 -35.67 74.33
CA TYR A 83 -41.59 -35.80 73.44
C TYR A 83 -40.36 -35.08 74.01
N TRP A 84 -39.24 -35.79 74.16
CA TRP A 84 -37.98 -35.20 74.61
C TRP A 84 -37.41 -34.21 73.59
N THR A 85 -36.81 -33.13 74.10
CA THR A 85 -36.00 -32.18 73.31
C THR A 85 -34.51 -32.32 73.68
N SER A 86 -33.61 -31.78 72.86
CA SER A 86 -32.18 -31.68 73.21
C SER A 86 -31.84 -30.49 74.11
N THR A 87 -32.81 -29.63 74.43
CA THR A 87 -32.58 -28.41 75.22
C THR A 87 -32.48 -28.72 76.71
N ILE A 88 -31.41 -28.22 77.34
CA ILE A 88 -31.20 -28.35 78.77
C ILE A 88 -32.02 -27.27 79.48
N PHE A 89 -32.85 -27.67 80.45
CA PHE A 89 -33.64 -26.72 81.22
C PHE A 89 -32.71 -25.84 82.08
N PRO A 90 -32.82 -24.49 82.02
CA PRO A 90 -31.93 -23.60 82.75
C PRO A 90 -32.07 -23.80 84.27
N LYS A 91 -30.91 -23.86 84.95
CA LYS A 91 -30.77 -24.23 86.36
C LYS A 91 -31.34 -23.14 87.29
N ASN A 92 -32.60 -23.28 87.70
CA ASN A 92 -33.08 -22.63 88.93
C ASN A 92 -32.85 -23.59 90.09
N ASN A 93 -32.30 -23.10 91.21
CA ASN A 93 -31.67 -23.82 92.34
C ASN A 93 -32.44 -24.99 93.02
N THR A 94 -33.56 -25.44 92.46
CA THR A 94 -34.38 -26.56 92.94
C THR A 94 -34.66 -27.65 91.89
N PHE A 95 -34.35 -27.47 90.58
CA PHE A 95 -34.68 -28.45 89.54
C PHE A 95 -33.56 -28.67 88.47
N ASN A 96 -33.16 -29.92 88.24
CA ASN A 96 -32.09 -30.35 87.30
C ASN A 96 -32.63 -31.20 86.13
N GLY A 97 -33.74 -30.77 85.50
CA GLY A 97 -34.44 -31.50 84.43
C GLY A 97 -33.85 -31.34 83.02
N ILE A 98 -34.55 -31.90 82.03
CA ILE A 98 -34.42 -31.60 80.58
C ILE A 98 -35.79 -31.09 80.11
N THR A 99 -35.81 -30.25 79.09
CA THR A 99 -37.04 -29.78 78.48
C THR A 99 -37.69 -30.86 77.61
N ASN A 100 -39.00 -31.00 77.68
CA ASN A 100 -39.78 -31.83 76.76
C ASN A 100 -41.01 -31.07 76.26
N LEU A 101 -41.50 -31.45 75.09
CA LEU A 101 -42.80 -31.06 74.59
C LEU A 101 -43.88 -31.89 75.29
N GLU A 102 -44.93 -31.23 75.78
CA GLU A 102 -46.16 -31.88 76.28
C GLU A 102 -47.39 -31.34 75.57
N PHE A 103 -48.30 -32.21 75.15
CA PHE A 103 -49.60 -31.79 74.63
C PHE A 103 -50.74 -32.63 75.21
N PHE A 104 -51.83 -31.95 75.49
CA PHE A 104 -53.02 -32.39 76.19
C PHE A 104 -54.25 -32.24 75.29
N PRO A 105 -55.42 -32.79 75.65
CA PRO A 105 -56.67 -32.51 74.93
C PRO A 105 -57.01 -31.01 74.82
N ASP A 106 -56.60 -30.21 75.80
CA ASP A 106 -56.96 -28.81 75.97
C ASP A 106 -55.81 -27.80 75.77
N ARG A 107 -54.54 -28.23 75.83
CA ARG A 107 -53.38 -27.32 75.74
C ARG A 107 -52.10 -27.99 75.23
N VAL A 108 -51.06 -27.19 74.98
CA VAL A 108 -49.68 -27.64 74.68
C VAL A 108 -48.70 -26.81 75.52
N ASP A 109 -47.58 -27.43 75.90
CA ASP A 109 -46.48 -26.80 76.61
C ASP A 109 -45.15 -27.08 75.89
N PRO A 110 -44.60 -26.03 75.24
CA PRO A 110 -43.23 -25.84 74.78
C PRO A 110 -42.11 -26.57 75.47
N HIS A 111 -42.19 -26.37 76.78
CA HIS A 111 -41.07 -25.98 77.61
C HIS A 111 -41.17 -26.70 78.96
N ALA A 112 -41.90 -27.81 79.00
CA ALA A 112 -42.17 -28.55 80.21
C ALA A 112 -40.87 -29.11 80.78
N ALA A 113 -40.64 -28.85 82.07
CA ALA A 113 -39.49 -29.36 82.79
C ALA A 113 -39.76 -30.79 83.26
N SER A 114 -38.88 -31.74 82.90
CA SER A 114 -39.09 -33.15 83.23
C SER A 114 -37.87 -33.83 83.83
N ILE A 115 -38.14 -34.88 84.62
CA ILE A 115 -37.15 -35.69 85.32
C ILE A 115 -36.52 -36.68 84.33
N ARG A 116 -35.19 -36.77 84.35
CA ARG A 116 -34.37 -37.53 83.38
C ARG A 116 -34.61 -39.04 83.43
N GLY A 117 -35.01 -39.60 84.56
CA GLY A 117 -35.37 -41.02 84.69
C GLY A 117 -36.68 -41.43 84.02
N THR A 118 -37.44 -40.50 83.44
CA THR A 118 -38.74 -40.77 82.80
C THR A 118 -38.57 -41.17 81.34
N GLY A 119 -39.25 -42.22 80.89
CA GLY A 119 -39.28 -42.60 79.47
C GLY A 119 -40.32 -41.76 78.71
N LYS A 120 -39.89 -40.99 77.70
CA LYS A 120 -40.76 -40.22 76.80
C LYS A 120 -40.33 -40.48 75.35
N SER A 121 -41.21 -40.22 74.39
CA SER A 121 -40.91 -40.42 72.97
C SER A 121 -39.85 -39.43 72.47
N VAL A 122 -39.16 -39.76 71.37
CA VAL A 122 -38.21 -38.86 70.68
C VAL A 122 -38.64 -38.71 69.22
N ARG A 123 -38.34 -37.55 68.63
CA ARG A 123 -38.36 -37.32 67.18
C ARG A 123 -37.05 -36.71 66.75
N CYS A 124 -36.79 -36.74 65.45
CA CYS A 124 -35.50 -36.41 64.87
C CYS A 124 -35.70 -35.34 63.77
N ILE A 125 -34.84 -34.32 63.75
CA ILE A 125 -34.83 -33.22 62.78
C ILE A 125 -33.49 -33.18 62.02
N LYS A 126 -33.52 -32.77 60.75
CA LYS A 126 -32.37 -32.60 59.86
C LYS A 126 -32.35 -31.17 59.29
N ASN A 127 -31.21 -30.48 59.34
CA ASN A 127 -31.05 -29.12 58.84
C ASN A 127 -30.66 -29.13 57.35
N ILE A 128 -31.38 -28.43 56.48
CA ILE A 128 -31.00 -28.21 55.07
C ILE A 128 -30.24 -26.89 54.98
N GLY A 129 -29.06 -26.87 54.36
CA GLY A 129 -28.27 -25.65 54.23
C GLY A 129 -28.56 -24.86 52.96
N THR A 130 -28.23 -23.57 52.99
CA THR A 130 -28.29 -22.59 51.89
C THR A 130 -26.95 -21.86 51.73
N ILE A 131 -26.77 -21.16 50.59
CA ILE A 131 -25.65 -20.27 50.27
C ILE A 131 -26.16 -18.91 49.76
N GLU A 132 -25.36 -17.85 49.88
CA GLU A 132 -25.74 -16.49 49.45
C GLU A 132 -25.45 -16.27 47.95
N SER A 133 -24.28 -16.68 47.47
CA SER A 133 -23.88 -16.51 46.07
C SER A 133 -22.92 -17.58 45.59
N ILE A 134 -22.87 -17.81 44.28
CA ILE A 134 -21.98 -18.77 43.60
C ILE A 134 -21.25 -18.08 42.44
N ASP A 135 -19.95 -18.35 42.26
CA ASP A 135 -19.12 -17.80 41.19
C ASP A 135 -18.61 -18.90 40.25
N CYS A 136 -19.20 -18.95 39.05
CA CYS A 136 -18.79 -19.87 37.99
C CYS A 136 -17.93 -19.24 36.90
N LYS A 137 -17.66 -17.93 36.96
CA LYS A 137 -16.78 -17.30 35.96
C LYS A 137 -15.33 -17.60 36.27
N THR A 138 -14.97 -17.60 37.55
CA THR A 138 -13.61 -17.90 38.03
C THR A 138 -13.35 -19.39 38.27
N ARG A 139 -14.18 -20.27 37.68
CA ARG A 139 -14.07 -21.73 37.82
C ARG A 139 -12.68 -22.26 37.44
N ILE A 140 -12.23 -23.27 38.18
CA ILE A 140 -10.99 -24.01 37.91
C ILE A 140 -11.36 -25.35 37.28
N VAL A 141 -10.89 -25.60 36.07
CA VAL A 141 -11.05 -26.89 35.38
C VAL A 141 -9.78 -27.70 35.60
N ASN A 142 -9.89 -28.85 36.25
CA ASN A 142 -8.78 -29.77 36.50
C ASN A 142 -8.91 -30.98 35.59
N GLY A 143 -7.99 -31.06 34.61
CA GLY A 143 -7.93 -32.10 33.57
C GLY A 143 -8.49 -31.63 32.23
N ASP A 144 -8.02 -32.26 31.16
CA ASP A 144 -8.43 -31.96 29.79
C ASP A 144 -9.62 -32.83 29.36
N PHE A 145 -10.56 -32.24 28.63
CA PHE A 145 -11.66 -32.96 28.00
C PHE A 145 -11.31 -33.21 26.53
N ILE A 146 -11.15 -34.46 26.12
CA ILE A 146 -10.72 -34.83 24.77
C ILE A 146 -11.86 -35.63 24.12
N GLN A 147 -12.27 -35.23 22.90
CA GLN A 147 -13.36 -35.91 22.18
C GLN A 147 -13.12 -37.42 22.05
N GLY A 148 -14.14 -38.20 22.34
CA GLY A 148 -14.09 -39.65 22.23
C GLY A 148 -13.27 -40.37 23.31
N VAL A 149 -12.60 -39.63 24.20
CA VAL A 149 -11.85 -40.20 25.32
C VAL A 149 -12.72 -40.19 26.58
N PRO A 150 -12.97 -41.34 27.23
CA PRO A 150 -13.68 -41.36 28.50
C PRO A 150 -12.92 -40.56 29.56
N VAL A 151 -13.65 -39.70 30.26
CA VAL A 151 -13.11 -38.79 31.29
C VAL A 151 -12.94 -39.56 32.60
N PHE A 152 -11.73 -39.53 33.15
CA PHE A 152 -11.38 -40.15 34.43
C PHE A 152 -10.70 -39.13 35.34
N GLU A 153 -11.25 -38.95 36.55
CA GLU A 153 -10.68 -38.08 37.60
C GLU A 153 -10.67 -36.57 37.31
N ASN A 154 -11.24 -36.10 36.19
CA ASN A 154 -11.39 -34.67 35.93
C ASN A 154 -12.44 -34.04 36.85
N SER A 155 -12.22 -32.78 37.22
CA SER A 155 -13.17 -32.03 38.05
C SER A 155 -13.24 -30.55 37.70
N ILE A 156 -14.38 -29.93 38.02
CA ILE A 156 -14.54 -28.48 37.95
C ILE A 156 -14.81 -27.94 39.35
N THR A 157 -13.95 -27.04 39.81
CA THR A 157 -14.07 -26.38 41.11
C THR A 157 -14.70 -25.00 40.97
N ILE A 158 -15.71 -24.73 41.80
CA ILE A 158 -16.54 -23.53 41.77
C ILE A 158 -16.61 -22.94 43.18
N SER A 159 -16.46 -21.63 43.33
CA SER A 159 -16.48 -20.97 44.63
C SER A 159 -17.88 -20.46 45.01
N TYR A 160 -18.21 -20.42 46.30
CA TYR A 160 -19.43 -19.82 46.85
C TYR A 160 -19.18 -19.02 48.12
N GLN A 161 -20.14 -18.16 48.48
CA GLN A 161 -20.10 -17.30 49.67
C GLN A 161 -21.37 -17.50 50.52
N GLY A 162 -21.27 -17.24 51.83
CA GLY A 162 -22.42 -17.18 52.75
C GLY A 162 -23.10 -18.52 53.07
N GLY A 163 -22.34 -19.63 53.09
CA GLY A 163 -22.86 -20.95 53.46
C GLY A 163 -23.27 -21.06 54.93
N THR A 164 -24.30 -21.86 55.20
CA THR A 164 -25.00 -21.95 56.51
C THR A 164 -24.68 -23.20 57.33
N GLY A 165 -23.79 -24.09 56.87
CA GLY A 165 -23.43 -25.30 57.63
C GLY A 165 -24.33 -26.52 57.42
N GLY A 166 -25.45 -26.39 56.69
CA GLY A 166 -26.38 -27.51 56.49
C GLY A 166 -25.93 -28.52 55.42
N GLU A 167 -26.66 -29.62 55.27
CA GLU A 167 -26.32 -30.66 54.28
C GLU A 167 -26.89 -30.33 52.89
N TYR A 168 -26.18 -30.76 51.84
CA TYR A 168 -26.68 -30.86 50.47
C TYR A 168 -26.54 -32.30 49.94
N GLY A 169 -27.55 -32.75 49.21
CA GLY A 169 -27.55 -34.09 48.59
C GLY A 169 -26.72 -34.15 47.30
N LYS A 170 -26.53 -35.36 46.80
CA LYS A 170 -25.89 -35.63 45.49
C LYS A 170 -26.66 -34.95 44.36
N GLN A 171 -25.95 -34.34 43.41
CA GLN A 171 -26.54 -33.67 42.25
C GLN A 171 -25.75 -34.01 40.99
N SER A 172 -26.42 -34.12 39.85
CA SER A 172 -25.79 -34.43 38.57
C SER A 172 -26.34 -33.53 37.47
N TYR A 173 -25.46 -33.10 36.56
CA TYR A 173 -25.74 -32.13 35.51
C TYR A 173 -25.20 -32.66 34.19
N ASN A 174 -26.06 -32.83 33.20
CA ASN A 174 -25.64 -33.19 31.85
C ASN A 174 -25.03 -31.97 31.15
N SER A 175 -24.03 -32.19 30.32
CA SER A 175 -23.46 -31.13 29.49
C SER A 175 -24.43 -30.70 28.39
N GLU A 176 -24.41 -29.41 28.10
CA GLU A 176 -25.05 -28.79 26.94
C GLU A 176 -23.96 -28.16 26.05
N GLY A 177 -24.22 -28.03 24.76
CA GLY A 177 -23.25 -27.53 23.77
C GLY A 177 -22.23 -28.59 23.31
N VAL A 178 -21.90 -29.57 24.16
CA VAL A 178 -21.22 -30.82 23.80
C VAL A 178 -21.92 -31.96 24.54
N GLU A 179 -22.30 -33.02 23.83
CA GLU A 179 -22.99 -34.16 24.46
C GLU A 179 -22.02 -35.17 25.09
N GLY A 180 -22.52 -35.96 26.06
CA GLY A 180 -21.81 -37.12 26.60
C GLY A 180 -21.06 -36.93 27.91
N LEU A 181 -21.07 -35.74 28.51
CA LEU A 181 -20.46 -35.49 29.83
C LEU A 181 -21.52 -35.25 30.92
N ILE A 182 -21.21 -35.71 32.13
CA ILE A 182 -22.02 -35.50 33.33
C ILE A 182 -21.13 -34.96 34.45
N ALA A 183 -21.46 -33.78 34.98
CA ALA A 183 -20.83 -33.22 36.17
C ALA A 183 -21.63 -33.64 37.42
N THR A 184 -20.97 -34.30 38.37
CA THR A 184 -21.58 -34.81 39.60
C THR A 184 -20.99 -34.15 40.84
N LEU A 185 -21.86 -33.57 41.67
CA LEU A 185 -21.55 -33.13 43.02
C LEU A 185 -21.93 -34.24 44.01
N GLU A 186 -20.96 -34.75 44.77
CA GLU A 186 -21.22 -35.71 45.85
C GLU A 186 -21.87 -35.02 47.07
N PRO A 187 -22.68 -35.74 47.88
CA PRO A 187 -23.37 -35.14 49.02
C PRO A 187 -22.37 -34.65 50.08
N GLY A 188 -22.70 -33.56 50.76
CA GLY A 188 -21.79 -32.95 51.73
C GLY A 188 -22.46 -31.86 52.56
N PHE A 189 -21.65 -31.05 53.24
CA PHE A 189 -22.11 -29.92 54.04
C PHE A 189 -21.59 -28.61 53.46
N TYR A 190 -22.41 -27.56 53.50
CA TYR A 190 -21.93 -26.21 53.22
C TYR A 190 -20.95 -25.80 54.33
N ASN A 191 -19.82 -25.20 53.98
CA ASN A 191 -18.98 -24.51 54.95
C ASN A 191 -19.75 -23.32 55.52
N VAL A 192 -19.51 -22.99 56.81
CA VAL A 192 -20.01 -21.73 57.36
C VAL A 192 -19.19 -20.58 56.79
N GLY A 193 -19.82 -19.66 56.07
CA GLY A 193 -19.13 -18.61 55.31
C GLY A 193 -18.74 -19.06 53.90
N ASN A 194 -17.49 -18.89 53.51
CA ASN A 194 -17.06 -19.14 52.13
C ASN A 194 -16.62 -20.59 51.92
N GLY A 195 -16.80 -21.11 50.71
CA GLY A 195 -16.38 -22.46 50.37
C GLY A 195 -16.31 -22.71 48.87
N THR A 196 -16.07 -23.97 48.51
CA THR A 196 -16.03 -24.43 47.12
C THR A 196 -16.84 -25.71 46.93
N PHE A 197 -17.35 -25.90 45.72
CA PHE A 197 -17.88 -27.17 45.23
C PHE A 197 -16.89 -27.77 44.24
N VAL A 198 -16.66 -29.07 44.34
CA VAL A 198 -15.91 -29.85 43.36
C VAL A 198 -16.90 -30.75 42.62
N LEU A 199 -17.09 -30.48 41.33
CA LEU A 199 -17.90 -31.28 40.43
C LEU A 199 -17.00 -32.32 39.76
N ASN A 200 -17.19 -33.60 40.05
CA ASN A 200 -16.50 -34.67 39.35
C ASN A 200 -17.15 -34.87 37.98
N VAL A 201 -16.37 -34.76 36.91
CA VAL A 201 -16.88 -34.89 35.54
C VAL A 201 -16.56 -36.30 35.04
N SER A 202 -17.56 -36.97 34.49
CA SER A 202 -17.44 -38.31 33.88
C SER A 202 -18.21 -38.39 32.57
N GLY A 203 -18.00 -39.48 31.83
CA GLY A 203 -18.61 -39.71 30.51
C GLY A 203 -17.58 -39.57 29.39
N THR A 204 -18.05 -39.56 28.15
CA THR A 204 -17.21 -39.45 26.96
C THR A 204 -17.77 -38.33 26.09
N PRO A 205 -17.05 -37.23 25.86
CA PRO A 205 -17.57 -36.14 25.05
C PRO A 205 -17.65 -36.60 23.59
N LEU A 206 -18.82 -36.44 22.97
CA LEU A 206 -19.09 -36.90 21.61
C LEU A 206 -18.69 -35.85 20.57
N ASP A 207 -18.78 -34.57 20.92
CA ASP A 207 -18.49 -33.43 20.05
C ASP A 207 -17.28 -32.60 20.53
N LEU A 208 -16.78 -31.74 19.65
CA LEU A 208 -15.71 -30.77 19.92
C LEU A 208 -16.28 -29.37 20.22
N GLY A 209 -15.51 -28.56 20.94
CA GLY A 209 -15.82 -27.15 21.16
C GLY A 209 -16.29 -26.83 22.57
N ASN A 210 -17.03 -25.73 22.72
CA ASN A 210 -17.39 -25.20 24.03
C ASN A 210 -18.67 -25.84 24.56
N GLY A 211 -18.55 -26.56 25.67
CA GLY A 211 -19.67 -27.11 26.42
C GLY A 211 -19.91 -26.33 27.71
N TYR A 212 -21.08 -26.53 28.33
CA TYR A 212 -21.37 -25.99 29.65
C TYR A 212 -22.28 -26.88 30.47
N PHE A 213 -22.23 -26.71 31.80
CA PHE A 213 -23.19 -27.28 32.74
C PHE A 213 -24.05 -26.15 33.34
N GLN A 214 -25.37 -26.31 33.34
CA GLN A 214 -26.30 -25.44 34.09
C GLN A 214 -26.50 -25.98 35.51
N ILE A 215 -25.90 -25.33 36.49
CA ILE A 215 -25.91 -25.79 37.89
C ILE A 215 -26.92 -25.04 38.76
N TYR A 216 -27.49 -25.75 39.74
CA TYR A 216 -28.55 -25.29 40.63
C TYR A 216 -28.30 -25.76 42.08
N ILE A 217 -27.47 -25.06 42.85
CA ILE A 217 -27.03 -25.49 44.19
C ILE A 217 -27.39 -24.44 45.25
N GLY A 218 -27.96 -24.85 46.39
CA GLY A 218 -28.17 -24.00 47.57
C GLY A 218 -29.07 -22.79 47.35
N GLY A 219 -29.95 -22.84 46.34
CA GLY A 219 -30.87 -21.76 45.94
C GLY A 219 -30.37 -20.87 44.80
N GLN A 220 -29.13 -21.06 44.32
CA GLN A 220 -28.51 -20.24 43.27
C GLN A 220 -28.39 -20.98 41.93
N LYS A 221 -28.44 -20.24 40.81
CA LYS A 221 -28.31 -20.76 39.44
C LYS A 221 -27.02 -20.26 38.79
N CYS A 222 -26.31 -21.09 38.02
CA CYS A 222 -25.05 -20.69 37.43
C CYS A 222 -24.67 -21.50 36.17
N LYS A 223 -23.95 -20.89 35.21
CA LYS A 223 -23.45 -21.53 33.98
C LYS A 223 -21.94 -21.76 34.08
N VAL A 224 -21.50 -23.00 33.95
CA VAL A 224 -20.09 -23.41 34.08
C VAL A 224 -19.57 -23.86 32.72
N GLU A 225 -18.71 -23.08 32.09
CA GLU A 225 -18.22 -23.33 30.73
C GLU A 225 -16.87 -24.07 30.72
N PHE A 226 -16.72 -25.01 29.79
CA PHE A 226 -15.50 -25.79 29.51
C PHE A 226 -15.32 -25.98 27.99
N THR A 227 -14.14 -26.43 27.57
CA THR A 227 -13.81 -26.67 26.16
C THR A 227 -13.35 -28.11 25.98
N VAL A 228 -13.91 -28.81 24.98
CA VAL A 228 -13.48 -30.13 24.53
C VAL A 228 -12.49 -29.97 23.37
N GLN A 229 -11.34 -30.61 23.54
CA GLN A 229 -10.21 -30.60 22.63
C GLN A 229 -10.25 -31.78 21.65
N CYS A 230 -9.59 -31.61 20.50
CA CYS A 230 -9.47 -32.63 19.46
C CYS A 230 -8.60 -33.81 19.89
N PHE A 231 -8.94 -35.00 19.39
CA PHE A 231 -8.25 -36.24 19.73
C PHE A 231 -6.79 -36.23 19.26
N SER A 232 -6.52 -35.86 17.99
CA SER A 232 -5.18 -35.89 17.37
C SER A 232 -4.14 -35.02 18.07
N HIS A 233 -4.56 -33.91 18.69
CA HIS A 233 -3.62 -32.99 19.35
C HIS A 233 -3.02 -33.58 20.64
N PHE A 234 -3.69 -34.58 21.24
CA PHE A 234 -3.29 -35.13 22.55
C PHE A 234 -2.98 -36.63 22.50
N GLN A 235 -3.51 -37.37 21.52
CA GLN A 235 -3.25 -38.79 21.33
C GLN A 235 -3.11 -39.14 19.84
N GLN A 236 -2.12 -39.98 19.52
CA GLN A 236 -1.97 -40.51 18.16
C GLN A 236 -3.10 -41.50 17.86
N THR A 237 -3.66 -41.43 16.65
CA THR A 237 -4.62 -42.42 16.15
C THR A 237 -4.04 -43.82 16.19
N GLU A 238 -4.80 -44.77 16.73
CA GLU A 238 -4.42 -46.17 16.79
C GLU A 238 -4.18 -46.74 15.38
N ILE A 239 -3.08 -47.48 15.21
CA ILE A 239 -2.71 -48.12 13.94
C ILE A 239 -3.23 -49.55 13.96
N VAL A 240 -4.40 -49.76 13.36
CA VAL A 240 -4.95 -51.09 13.09
C VAL A 240 -5.04 -51.29 11.58
N GLU A 241 -4.41 -52.36 11.10
CA GLU A 241 -4.31 -52.68 9.68
C GLU A 241 -5.57 -53.42 9.18
N VAL A 242 -6.11 -52.96 8.06
CA VAL A 242 -7.16 -53.66 7.30
C VAL A 242 -6.67 -53.94 5.88
N ILE A 243 -6.89 -55.17 5.42
CA ILE A 243 -6.49 -55.60 4.07
C ILE A 243 -7.74 -55.62 3.20
N ASN A 244 -7.70 -54.95 2.05
CA ASN A 244 -8.72 -55.17 1.03
C ASN A 244 -8.40 -56.49 0.29
N PRO A 245 -9.29 -57.50 0.33
CA PRO A 245 -9.01 -58.82 -0.24
C PRO A 245 -8.97 -58.85 -1.78
N ILE A 246 -9.46 -57.80 -2.45
CA ILE A 246 -9.48 -57.67 -3.92
C ILE A 246 -8.22 -56.94 -4.39
N THR A 247 -7.87 -55.81 -3.78
CA THR A 247 -6.71 -55.00 -4.19
C THR A 247 -5.40 -55.48 -3.56
N GLY A 248 -5.46 -56.23 -2.45
CA GLY A 248 -4.30 -56.71 -1.70
C GLY A 248 -3.62 -55.65 -0.83
N ARG A 249 -4.08 -54.39 -0.89
CA ARG A 249 -3.49 -53.26 -0.17
C ARG A 249 -3.86 -53.25 1.31
N VAL A 250 -2.95 -52.71 2.12
CA VAL A 250 -3.11 -52.57 3.57
C VAL A 250 -3.37 -51.10 3.93
N TRP A 251 -4.42 -50.85 4.69
CA TRP A 251 -4.89 -49.52 5.08
C TRP A 251 -5.03 -49.41 6.60
N MET A 252 -5.15 -48.18 7.11
CA MET A 252 -5.66 -47.96 8.47
C MET A 252 -7.19 -48.16 8.52
N ASP A 253 -7.68 -48.86 9.55
CA ASP A 253 -9.11 -49.14 9.74
C ASP A 253 -9.96 -47.89 10.07
N ARG A 254 -9.32 -46.78 10.47
CA ARG A 254 -9.97 -45.49 10.80
C ARG A 254 -9.26 -44.27 10.19
N ASN A 255 -9.95 -43.13 10.18
CA ASN A 255 -9.40 -41.85 9.74
C ASN A 255 -8.35 -41.35 10.73
N LEU A 256 -7.39 -40.54 10.27
CA LEU A 256 -6.54 -39.77 11.18
C LEU A 256 -7.41 -38.85 12.06
N GLY A 257 -7.13 -38.83 13.35
CA GLY A 257 -7.91 -38.13 14.38
C GLY A 257 -9.12 -38.89 14.92
N ALA A 258 -9.47 -40.07 14.39
CA ALA A 258 -10.62 -40.84 14.87
C ALA A 258 -10.27 -41.69 16.11
N SER A 259 -11.18 -41.78 17.07
CA SER A 259 -10.98 -42.61 18.28
C SER A 259 -11.38 -44.07 18.06
N GLN A 260 -12.22 -44.36 17.06
CA GLN A 260 -12.66 -45.72 16.73
C GLN A 260 -12.90 -45.94 15.23
N VAL A 261 -13.04 -47.20 14.83
CA VAL A 261 -13.54 -47.60 13.50
C VAL A 261 -15.04 -47.28 13.38
N ALA A 262 -15.48 -46.86 12.20
CA ALA A 262 -16.87 -46.47 11.98
C ALA A 262 -17.86 -47.63 12.22
N ALA A 263 -18.77 -47.44 13.17
CA ALA A 263 -19.89 -48.34 13.43
C ALA A 263 -21.12 -48.03 12.55
N SER A 264 -21.22 -46.81 12.04
CA SER A 264 -22.22 -46.37 11.06
C SER A 264 -21.64 -45.24 10.19
N PRO A 265 -22.26 -44.88 9.05
CA PRO A 265 -21.80 -43.73 8.26
C PRO A 265 -21.77 -42.41 9.02
N ASN A 266 -22.62 -42.24 10.06
CA ASN A 266 -22.75 -41.01 10.84
C ASN A 266 -22.11 -41.13 12.24
N ASP A 267 -21.16 -42.05 12.38
CA ASP A 267 -20.43 -42.24 13.63
C ASP A 267 -19.42 -41.11 13.85
N GLN A 268 -19.81 -40.14 14.68
CA GLN A 268 -19.02 -38.94 14.97
C GLN A 268 -17.62 -39.25 15.53
N LEU A 269 -17.50 -40.33 16.32
CA LEU A 269 -16.23 -40.76 16.90
C LEU A 269 -15.27 -41.36 15.85
N ALA A 270 -15.79 -41.73 14.67
CA ALA A 270 -15.03 -42.26 13.56
C ALA A 270 -14.68 -41.22 12.48
N PHE A 271 -15.25 -40.02 12.55
CA PHE A 271 -15.05 -38.98 11.52
C PHE A 271 -13.59 -38.56 11.37
N GLY A 272 -12.85 -38.52 12.47
CA GLY A 272 -11.51 -37.99 12.51
C GLY A 272 -11.44 -36.50 12.15
N ASP A 273 -10.23 -36.03 11.85
CA ASP A 273 -9.93 -34.63 11.62
C ASP A 273 -10.03 -34.20 10.16
N LEU A 274 -9.97 -32.89 9.92
CA LEU A 274 -10.18 -32.25 8.63
C LEU A 274 -8.93 -31.45 8.23
N TYR A 275 -8.00 -32.12 7.55
CA TYR A 275 -6.71 -31.55 7.15
C TYR A 275 -6.84 -30.67 5.91
N GLN A 276 -6.05 -29.61 5.82
CA GLN A 276 -5.84 -28.87 4.57
C GLN A 276 -4.81 -29.61 3.72
N TRP A 277 -5.02 -29.63 2.40
CA TRP A 277 -4.19 -30.46 1.52
C TRP A 277 -2.72 -30.03 1.57
N GLY A 278 -1.82 -30.98 1.79
CA GLY A 278 -0.38 -30.73 1.91
C GLY A 278 0.07 -30.21 3.28
N ARG A 279 -0.82 -30.02 4.26
CA ARG A 279 -0.45 -29.50 5.60
C ARG A 279 -0.21 -30.64 6.58
N GLY A 280 0.80 -30.48 7.44
CA GLY A 280 1.15 -31.48 8.46
C GLY A 280 0.20 -31.43 9.65
N ASP A 281 0.34 -32.38 10.58
CA ASP A 281 -0.36 -32.32 11.86
C ASP A 281 0.29 -31.26 12.76
N ASP A 282 -0.37 -30.11 12.87
CA ASP A 282 0.05 -28.98 13.71
C ASP A 282 -1.09 -28.40 14.56
N GLY A 283 -2.28 -29.01 14.51
CA GLY A 283 -3.47 -28.60 15.26
C GLY A 283 -4.56 -27.92 14.43
N HIS A 284 -4.30 -27.51 13.18
CA HIS A 284 -5.36 -26.92 12.35
C HIS A 284 -6.47 -27.89 11.97
N GLN A 285 -6.12 -29.16 11.84
CA GLN A 285 -7.03 -30.21 11.41
C GLN A 285 -8.18 -30.41 12.39
N CYS A 286 -7.99 -29.95 13.63
CA CYS A 286 -9.01 -29.91 14.65
C CYS A 286 -10.21 -29.11 14.16
N ARG A 287 -11.39 -29.73 14.19
CA ARG A 287 -12.65 -29.19 13.66
C ARG A 287 -13.05 -27.83 14.25
N ASN A 288 -12.53 -27.50 15.44
CA ASN A 288 -12.79 -26.27 16.18
C ASN A 288 -11.56 -25.33 16.25
N SER A 289 -10.49 -25.58 15.49
CA SER A 289 -9.33 -24.67 15.46
C SER A 289 -9.73 -23.27 14.98
N LEU A 290 -8.98 -22.26 15.39
CA LEU A 290 -9.18 -20.88 14.94
C LEU A 290 -8.89 -20.75 13.43
N THR A 291 -9.26 -19.62 12.85
CA THR A 291 -9.06 -19.34 11.42
C THR A 291 -8.23 -18.08 11.19
N THR A 292 -7.43 -18.07 10.13
CA THR A 292 -6.68 -16.89 9.68
C THR A 292 -6.78 -16.72 8.16
N HIS A 293 -6.71 -15.49 7.66
CA HIS A 293 -6.64 -15.20 6.21
C HIS A 293 -5.20 -15.05 5.69
N ILE A 294 -4.21 -15.18 6.58
CA ILE A 294 -2.80 -15.00 6.23
C ILE A 294 -2.26 -16.33 5.69
N LEU A 295 -1.92 -16.35 4.40
CA LEU A 295 -1.27 -17.52 3.79
C LEU A 295 0.14 -17.71 4.34
N SER A 296 0.55 -18.97 4.51
CA SER A 296 1.91 -19.29 4.97
C SER A 296 2.94 -19.13 3.85
N SER A 297 4.11 -18.58 4.17
CA SER A 297 5.28 -18.63 3.28
C SER A 297 6.18 -19.85 3.52
N ARG A 298 5.86 -20.68 4.52
CA ARG A 298 6.64 -21.84 4.95
C ARG A 298 5.86 -23.13 4.74
N ASP A 299 6.57 -24.24 4.53
CA ASP A 299 5.99 -25.58 4.44
C ASP A 299 5.30 -26.01 5.73
N GLN A 300 5.75 -25.51 6.88
CA GLN A 300 5.08 -25.68 8.16
C GLN A 300 4.83 -24.29 8.77
N PRO A 301 3.57 -23.88 8.95
CA PRO A 301 3.28 -22.58 9.55
C PRO A 301 3.66 -22.56 11.02
N ASP A 302 3.97 -21.37 11.53
CA ASP A 302 4.36 -21.16 12.93
C ASP A 302 3.13 -21.11 13.88
N HIS A 303 1.94 -21.45 13.39
CA HIS A 303 0.67 -21.46 14.13
C HIS A 303 -0.23 -22.62 13.70
N SER A 304 -1.21 -22.95 14.54
CA SER A 304 -2.17 -24.04 14.33
C SER A 304 -3.52 -23.59 13.74
N ASP A 305 -3.68 -22.32 13.37
CA ASP A 305 -4.93 -21.84 12.76
C ASP A 305 -5.18 -22.46 11.37
N PHE A 306 -6.45 -22.70 11.05
CA PHE A 306 -6.94 -23.11 9.74
C PHE A 306 -6.92 -21.91 8.78
N ILE A 307 -6.21 -22.03 7.66
CA ILE A 307 -5.94 -20.90 6.78
C ILE A 307 -7.03 -20.78 5.71
N LEU A 308 -7.73 -19.66 5.68
CA LEU A 308 -8.75 -19.35 4.70
C LEU A 308 -8.10 -18.74 3.44
N SER A 309 -8.38 -19.35 2.28
CA SER A 309 -7.87 -18.95 0.97
C SER A 309 -9.02 -18.77 -0.02
N PHE A 310 -8.96 -17.71 -0.84
CA PHE A 310 -10.06 -17.30 -1.73
C PHE A 310 -9.71 -17.40 -3.23
N ASP A 311 -8.43 -17.34 -3.57
CA ASP A 311 -7.98 -17.33 -4.96
C ASP A 311 -7.72 -18.75 -5.44
N SER A 312 -8.28 -19.11 -6.59
CA SER A 312 -8.06 -20.40 -7.23
C SER A 312 -6.55 -20.69 -7.39
N PRO A 313 -6.01 -21.85 -6.97
CA PRO A 313 -6.71 -23.09 -6.55
C PRO A 313 -6.94 -23.26 -5.03
N TYR A 314 -7.11 -22.15 -4.31
CA TYR A 314 -7.44 -22.03 -2.89
C TYR A 314 -6.37 -22.61 -1.97
N ILE A 315 -5.12 -22.21 -2.17
CA ILE A 315 -3.96 -22.78 -1.47
C ILE A 315 -3.71 -22.02 -0.16
N TRP A 316 -3.41 -22.74 0.92
CA TRP A 316 -3.07 -22.16 2.23
C TRP A 316 -1.63 -21.60 2.34
N ARG A 317 -0.76 -21.93 1.37
CA ARG A 317 0.65 -21.52 1.27
C ARG A 317 0.90 -20.72 -0.01
N ASN A 318 1.68 -19.65 0.10
CA ASN A 318 2.20 -18.88 -1.02
C ASN A 318 3.72 -18.64 -0.84
N PRO A 319 4.60 -19.17 -1.72
CA PRO A 319 4.29 -19.87 -2.97
C PRO A 319 3.61 -21.23 -2.78
N HIS A 320 2.98 -21.78 -3.82
CA HIS A 320 2.40 -23.12 -3.79
C HIS A 320 3.50 -24.19 -3.61
N ASN A 321 3.19 -25.29 -2.93
CA ASN A 321 4.07 -26.47 -2.87
C ASN A 321 3.23 -27.74 -2.94
N SER A 322 3.17 -28.37 -4.11
CA SER A 322 2.41 -29.59 -4.35
C SER A 322 3.08 -30.87 -3.83
N ASN A 323 4.25 -30.75 -3.19
CA ASN A 323 5.08 -31.91 -2.86
C ASN A 323 4.99 -32.34 -1.39
N LEU A 324 4.23 -31.61 -0.60
CA LEU A 324 4.23 -31.73 0.86
C LEU A 324 3.74 -33.10 1.36
N TRP A 325 2.88 -33.78 0.60
CA TRP A 325 2.36 -35.12 0.89
C TRP A 325 2.91 -36.22 -0.04
N LEU A 326 4.02 -35.96 -0.74
CA LEU A 326 4.61 -36.95 -1.65
C LEU A 326 5.33 -38.07 -0.90
N GLY A 327 4.66 -39.21 -0.86
CA GLY A 327 5.24 -40.46 -0.38
C GLY A 327 5.34 -40.56 1.14
N ILE A 328 6.09 -41.57 1.58
CA ILE A 328 6.30 -41.85 3.00
C ILE A 328 7.17 -40.79 3.69
N ASN A 329 8.11 -40.15 2.96
CA ASN A 329 8.98 -39.09 3.48
C ASN A 329 8.50 -37.68 3.07
N GLY A 330 7.23 -37.53 2.65
CA GLY A 330 6.66 -36.21 2.39
C GLY A 330 6.83 -35.31 3.61
N VAL A 331 7.29 -34.06 3.39
CA VAL A 331 7.65 -33.11 4.45
C VAL A 331 6.54 -32.95 5.50
N ASN A 332 5.29 -33.00 5.04
CA ASN A 332 4.09 -32.84 5.87
C ASN A 332 3.21 -34.10 5.87
N ASN A 333 3.74 -35.28 5.59
CA ASN A 333 2.98 -36.52 5.68
C ASN A 333 2.40 -36.68 7.11
N PRO A 334 1.07 -36.57 7.32
CA PRO A 334 0.47 -36.69 8.64
C PRO A 334 0.25 -38.15 9.04
N CYS A 335 0.49 -39.10 8.14
CA CYS A 335 0.34 -40.52 8.41
C CYS A 335 1.48 -41.05 9.29
N PRO A 336 1.18 -42.05 10.16
CA PRO A 336 2.19 -42.65 11.03
C PRO A 336 3.28 -43.39 10.26
N ASN A 337 4.37 -43.75 10.94
CA ASN A 337 5.51 -44.47 10.35
C ASN A 337 5.07 -45.67 9.51
N ASN A 338 5.62 -45.80 8.29
CA ASN A 338 5.27 -46.79 7.26
C ASN A 338 3.92 -46.59 6.57
N PHE A 339 3.21 -45.51 6.86
CA PHE A 339 1.99 -45.12 6.17
C PHE A 339 2.15 -43.77 5.46
N ARG A 340 1.37 -43.58 4.41
CA ARG A 340 1.29 -42.33 3.65
C ARG A 340 -0.12 -42.03 3.21
N ILE A 341 -0.35 -40.82 2.70
CA ILE A 341 -1.57 -40.49 1.99
C ILE A 341 -1.61 -41.33 0.69
N PRO A 342 -2.74 -41.96 0.35
CA PRO A 342 -2.91 -42.72 -0.88
C PRO A 342 -2.89 -41.80 -2.11
N THR A 343 -2.46 -42.33 -3.25
CA THR A 343 -2.64 -41.67 -4.55
C THR A 343 -4.08 -41.83 -5.03
N SER A 344 -4.52 -40.98 -5.97
CA SER A 344 -5.87 -41.09 -6.52
C SER A 344 -6.09 -42.39 -7.28
N ASN A 345 -5.06 -42.94 -7.94
CA ASN A 345 -5.14 -44.24 -8.62
C ASN A 345 -5.28 -45.41 -7.63
N GLU A 346 -4.53 -45.41 -6.52
CA GLU A 346 -4.65 -46.47 -5.50
C GLU A 346 -6.05 -46.51 -4.89
N PHE A 347 -6.61 -45.34 -4.63
CA PHE A 347 -7.93 -45.23 -4.05
C PHE A 347 -9.02 -45.44 -5.12
N LEU A 348 -8.80 -45.13 -6.40
CA LEU A 348 -9.68 -45.54 -7.51
C LEU A 348 -9.82 -47.06 -7.59
N GLN A 349 -8.70 -47.78 -7.46
CA GLN A 349 -8.70 -49.25 -7.44
C GLN A 349 -9.47 -49.79 -6.23
N GLU A 350 -9.38 -49.10 -5.09
CA GLU A 350 -10.17 -49.42 -3.90
C GLU A 350 -11.67 -49.22 -4.16
N ILE A 351 -12.08 -48.09 -4.72
CA ILE A 351 -13.49 -47.81 -5.08
C ILE A 351 -14.03 -48.85 -6.08
N ASN A 352 -13.25 -49.20 -7.09
CA ASN A 352 -13.63 -50.19 -8.11
C ASN A 352 -13.81 -51.61 -7.52
N SER A 353 -13.31 -51.86 -6.31
CA SER A 353 -13.49 -53.12 -5.61
C SER A 353 -14.80 -53.20 -4.81
N TRP A 354 -15.53 -52.09 -4.66
CA TRP A 354 -16.74 -52.04 -3.85
C TRP A 354 -17.92 -52.72 -4.56
N THR A 355 -18.55 -53.68 -3.90
CA THR A 355 -19.62 -54.51 -4.46
C THR A 355 -21.00 -53.86 -4.41
N ASN A 356 -21.21 -52.88 -3.54
CA ASN A 356 -22.45 -52.11 -3.42
C ASN A 356 -22.29 -50.76 -4.11
N THR A 357 -23.30 -50.32 -4.86
CA THR A 357 -23.38 -48.97 -5.46
C THR A 357 -24.52 -48.19 -4.81
N GLY A 358 -24.21 -47.11 -4.11
CA GLY A 358 -25.18 -46.29 -3.37
C GLY A 358 -24.51 -45.42 -2.31
N LEU A 359 -25.31 -44.65 -1.56
CA LEU A 359 -24.78 -43.67 -0.59
C LEU A 359 -23.90 -44.33 0.49
N SER A 360 -24.14 -45.59 0.86
CA SER A 360 -23.36 -46.33 1.88
C SER A 360 -22.15 -47.10 1.34
N SER A 361 -21.84 -47.05 0.04
CA SER A 361 -20.80 -47.87 -0.59
C SER A 361 -19.45 -47.82 0.13
N GLY A 362 -19.02 -46.61 0.50
CA GLY A 362 -17.77 -46.43 1.23
C GLY A 362 -17.77 -46.99 2.66
N PHE A 363 -18.93 -47.02 3.33
CA PHE A 363 -19.08 -47.60 4.67
C PHE A 363 -19.16 -49.13 4.64
N ASP A 364 -19.82 -49.69 3.62
CA ASP A 364 -19.93 -51.14 3.42
C ASP A 364 -18.62 -51.77 2.94
N SER A 365 -17.66 -50.96 2.48
CA SER A 365 -16.33 -51.38 2.08
C SER A 365 -15.44 -51.83 3.26
N PRO A 366 -14.34 -52.56 3.01
CA PRO A 366 -13.34 -52.85 4.04
C PRO A 366 -12.80 -51.62 4.78
N LEU A 367 -12.80 -50.44 4.14
CA LEU A 367 -12.28 -49.20 4.74
C LEU A 367 -13.26 -48.50 5.69
N LYS A 368 -14.55 -48.84 5.66
CA LYS A 368 -15.60 -48.26 6.52
C LYS A 368 -15.52 -46.72 6.60
N THR A 369 -15.63 -46.05 5.46
CA THR A 369 -15.45 -44.59 5.36
C THR A 369 -16.70 -43.81 5.86
N PRO A 370 -16.62 -42.99 6.93
CA PRO A 370 -17.78 -42.26 7.46
C PRO A 370 -17.99 -40.86 6.84
N PHE A 371 -19.17 -40.27 7.03
CA PHE A 371 -19.60 -39.00 6.46
C PHE A 371 -19.18 -37.79 7.31
N ALA A 372 -17.87 -37.60 7.37
CA ALA A 372 -17.19 -36.60 8.18
C ALA A 372 -17.45 -35.12 7.79
N GLY A 373 -18.03 -34.86 6.61
CA GLY A 373 -18.24 -33.52 6.07
C GLY A 373 -16.97 -32.84 5.55
N ILE A 374 -17.08 -31.55 5.22
CA ILE A 374 -15.99 -30.71 4.71
C ILE A 374 -15.96 -29.40 5.48
N ARG A 375 -14.76 -28.94 5.84
CA ARG A 375 -14.54 -27.58 6.38
C ARG A 375 -14.16 -26.63 5.25
N SER A 376 -14.95 -25.59 5.00
CA SER A 376 -14.72 -24.71 3.85
C SER A 376 -13.53 -23.77 4.06
N THR A 377 -12.67 -23.64 3.04
CA THR A 377 -11.61 -22.62 2.94
C THR A 377 -12.13 -21.18 2.94
N ASN A 378 -13.42 -20.96 2.62
CA ASN A 378 -13.96 -19.61 2.46
C ASN A 378 -14.32 -18.96 3.79
N ASP A 379 -14.92 -19.73 4.70
CA ASP A 379 -15.45 -19.20 5.97
C ASP A 379 -15.13 -20.08 7.19
N GLY A 380 -14.37 -21.16 7.01
CA GLY A 380 -13.96 -22.08 8.06
C GLY A 380 -15.09 -22.93 8.62
N LYS A 381 -16.31 -22.86 8.06
CA LYS A 381 -17.47 -23.63 8.57
C LYS A 381 -17.44 -25.06 8.07
N ILE A 382 -17.89 -25.96 8.93
CA ILE A 382 -18.06 -27.38 8.60
C ILE A 382 -19.48 -27.57 8.07
N SER A 383 -19.57 -28.21 6.91
CA SER A 383 -20.83 -28.49 6.21
C SER A 383 -20.87 -29.95 5.77
N PHE A 384 -22.06 -30.43 5.41
CA PHE A 384 -22.30 -31.79 4.90
C PHE A 384 -21.90 -32.95 5.85
N VAL A 385 -21.77 -32.67 7.15
CA VAL A 385 -21.69 -33.72 8.18
C VAL A 385 -22.89 -34.66 8.03
N ASP A 386 -22.68 -35.95 8.27
CA ASP A 386 -23.70 -37.02 8.15
C ASP A 386 -24.23 -37.29 6.72
N THR A 387 -23.70 -36.59 5.71
CA THR A 387 -24.18 -36.73 4.32
C THR A 387 -23.05 -36.95 3.31
N LEU A 388 -21.84 -36.49 3.61
CA LEU A 388 -20.70 -36.55 2.69
C LEU A 388 -19.45 -37.08 3.39
N GLY A 389 -18.86 -38.14 2.81
CA GLY A 389 -17.52 -38.62 3.17
C GLY A 389 -16.54 -38.18 2.10
N THR A 390 -15.61 -37.30 2.45
CA THR A 390 -14.60 -36.79 1.51
C THR A 390 -13.21 -37.12 2.03
N TYR A 391 -12.33 -37.59 1.14
CA TYR A 391 -11.00 -38.07 1.49
C TYR A 391 -9.92 -37.50 0.62
N TRP A 392 -8.81 -37.12 1.24
CA TRP A 392 -7.65 -36.65 0.52
C TRP A 392 -6.87 -37.77 -0.17
N THR A 393 -6.31 -37.42 -1.33
CA THR A 393 -5.24 -38.18 -1.99
C THR A 393 -3.99 -37.31 -2.10
N SER A 394 -2.82 -37.91 -2.29
CA SER A 394 -1.57 -37.18 -2.52
C SER A 394 -1.41 -36.66 -3.96
N THR A 395 -2.35 -36.95 -4.84
CA THR A 395 -2.27 -36.64 -6.27
C THR A 395 -2.93 -35.31 -6.60
N THR A 396 -2.38 -34.57 -7.55
CA THR A 396 -2.95 -33.33 -8.09
C THR A 396 -3.33 -33.49 -9.57
N PHE A 397 -4.28 -32.68 -10.03
CA PHE A 397 -4.65 -32.52 -11.44
C PHE A 397 -4.84 -31.04 -11.73
N GLN A 398 -4.02 -30.48 -12.64
CA GLN A 398 -4.05 -29.05 -12.99
C GLN A 398 -4.01 -28.14 -11.76
N ASP A 399 -3.06 -28.39 -10.85
CA ASP A 399 -2.85 -27.67 -9.58
C ASP A 399 -3.94 -27.83 -8.51
N PHE A 400 -5.02 -28.56 -8.78
CA PHE A 400 -5.99 -28.94 -7.76
C PHE A 400 -5.68 -30.33 -7.19
N PRO A 401 -5.71 -30.51 -5.86
CA PRO A 401 -5.63 -31.84 -5.29
C PRO A 401 -6.86 -32.66 -5.66
N GLN A 402 -6.62 -33.93 -5.97
CA GLN A 402 -7.69 -34.89 -6.14
C GLN A 402 -8.11 -35.42 -4.78
N GLY A 403 -9.41 -35.51 -4.58
CA GLY A 403 -9.99 -36.22 -3.47
C GLY A 403 -11.17 -37.05 -3.90
N ILE A 404 -11.65 -37.85 -2.96
CA ILE A 404 -12.68 -38.85 -3.21
C ILE A 404 -13.92 -38.50 -2.46
N ILE A 405 -15.04 -38.64 -3.15
CA ILE A 405 -16.36 -38.46 -2.57
C ILE A 405 -16.98 -39.86 -2.44
N SER A 406 -16.89 -40.45 -1.25
CA SER A 406 -17.13 -41.88 -1.00
C SER A 406 -18.60 -42.30 -1.14
N ASN A 407 -19.55 -41.39 -0.96
CA ASN A 407 -20.98 -41.67 -1.14
C ASN A 407 -21.41 -41.75 -2.61
N THR A 408 -20.64 -41.11 -3.51
CA THR A 408 -20.87 -41.14 -4.96
C THR A 408 -19.82 -41.95 -5.73
N SER A 409 -18.80 -42.46 -5.03
CA SER A 409 -17.71 -43.26 -5.61
C SER A 409 -16.98 -42.57 -6.76
N ILE A 410 -16.75 -41.26 -6.66
CA ILE A 410 -16.07 -40.46 -7.69
C ILE A 410 -14.78 -39.83 -7.15
N ILE A 411 -13.83 -39.63 -8.07
CA ILE A 411 -12.66 -38.77 -7.87
C ILE A 411 -12.98 -37.41 -8.46
N SER A 412 -12.72 -36.36 -7.70
CA SER A 412 -12.91 -34.97 -8.12
C SER A 412 -11.75 -34.11 -7.65
N SER A 413 -11.51 -33.01 -8.35
CA SER A 413 -10.69 -31.92 -7.83
C SER A 413 -11.41 -31.27 -6.64
N ILE A 414 -10.69 -31.06 -5.55
CA ILE A 414 -11.16 -30.36 -4.34
C ILE A 414 -10.26 -29.15 -4.15
N ARG A 415 -10.77 -28.10 -3.49
CA ARG A 415 -10.00 -26.89 -3.17
C ARG A 415 -8.93 -27.23 -2.13
N ALA A 416 -7.67 -26.86 -2.37
CA ALA A 416 -6.56 -27.29 -1.51
C ALA A 416 -6.68 -26.82 -0.05
N GLY A 417 -7.34 -25.68 0.18
CA GLY A 417 -7.57 -25.09 1.48
C GLY A 417 -8.78 -25.64 2.22
N ASP A 418 -9.61 -26.49 1.57
CA ASP A 418 -10.70 -27.15 2.29
C ASP A 418 -10.12 -28.16 3.30
N GLY A 419 -10.81 -28.32 4.43
CA GLY A 419 -10.48 -29.30 5.45
C GLY A 419 -11.24 -30.59 5.18
N VAL A 420 -10.52 -31.67 4.91
CA VAL A 420 -11.09 -32.97 4.51
C VAL A 420 -10.36 -34.12 5.22
N SER A 421 -11.02 -35.26 5.39
CA SER A 421 -10.48 -36.41 6.11
C SER A 421 -9.30 -37.08 5.39
N VAL A 422 -8.38 -37.64 6.18
CA VAL A 422 -7.24 -38.43 5.68
C VAL A 422 -7.39 -39.89 6.12
N ARG A 423 -7.25 -40.81 5.15
CA ARG A 423 -7.22 -42.26 5.36
C ARG A 423 -5.89 -42.80 4.84
N CYS A 424 -5.04 -43.28 5.73
CA CYS A 424 -3.68 -43.67 5.36
C CYS A 424 -3.58 -45.09 4.81
N ILE A 425 -2.69 -45.26 3.82
CA ILE A 425 -2.32 -46.55 3.24
C ILE A 425 -0.90 -46.93 3.68
N LYS A 426 -0.67 -48.21 3.96
CA LYS A 426 0.66 -48.73 4.29
C LYS A 426 1.53 -48.74 3.02
N HIS A 427 2.76 -48.28 3.14
CA HIS A 427 3.71 -48.31 2.04
C HIS A 427 4.23 -49.73 1.83
N GLU A 428 4.16 -50.25 0.59
CA GLU A 428 4.79 -51.52 0.21
C GLU A 428 6.32 -51.35 0.12
N GLY A 429 7.09 -52.40 0.42
CA GLY A 429 8.54 -52.31 0.69
C GLY A 429 9.40 -51.72 -0.44
N LYS A 430 10.43 -50.96 -0.05
CA LYS A 430 11.39 -50.26 -0.93
C LYS A 430 12.20 -51.24 -1.80
N ASN A 431 12.23 -51.01 -3.10
CA ASN A 431 13.09 -51.66 -4.10
C ASN A 431 14.36 -50.84 -4.41
N ILE A 432 14.34 -49.52 -4.19
CA ILE A 432 15.51 -48.65 -4.23
C ILE A 432 15.95 -48.23 -2.82
N GLU A 433 17.27 -48.22 -2.61
CA GLU A 433 17.91 -47.89 -1.32
C GLU A 433 18.38 -46.44 -1.27
N PHE A 434 18.61 -45.81 -2.43
CA PHE A 434 19.12 -44.44 -2.54
C PHE A 434 18.65 -43.74 -3.82
N LEU A 435 18.43 -42.42 -3.73
CA LEU A 435 18.06 -41.52 -4.83
C LEU A 435 18.81 -40.18 -4.63
N ASP A 436 19.58 -39.72 -5.63
CA ASP A 436 20.41 -38.50 -5.55
C ASP A 436 19.97 -37.42 -6.53
N CYS A 437 19.19 -36.47 -6.03
CA CYS A 437 18.70 -35.34 -6.82
C CYS A 437 19.59 -34.10 -6.68
N LYS A 438 20.49 -34.07 -5.69
CA LYS A 438 21.42 -32.96 -5.48
C LYS A 438 22.54 -32.97 -6.51
N SER A 439 22.96 -34.15 -6.93
CA SER A 439 23.97 -34.35 -7.98
C SER A 439 23.34 -34.60 -9.35
N ALA A 440 22.05 -34.26 -9.54
CA ALA A 440 21.38 -34.40 -10.82
C ALA A 440 22.10 -33.58 -11.90
N THR A 441 22.18 -34.13 -13.12
CA THR A 441 22.84 -33.46 -14.25
C THR A 441 21.82 -33.08 -15.31
N THR A 442 21.88 -31.82 -15.74
CA THR A 442 20.97 -31.25 -16.75
C THR A 442 21.67 -31.16 -18.10
N GLN A 443 21.00 -31.63 -19.13
CA GLN A 443 21.37 -31.42 -20.53
C GLN A 443 20.35 -30.48 -21.17
N GLY A 444 20.83 -29.41 -21.82
CA GLY A 444 20.00 -28.32 -22.33
C GLY A 444 19.93 -27.13 -21.37
N SER A 445 19.21 -26.08 -21.75
CA SER A 445 19.00 -24.88 -20.94
C SER A 445 17.53 -24.51 -20.95
N LEU A 446 17.02 -24.04 -19.82
CA LEU A 446 15.66 -23.50 -19.71
C LEU A 446 15.73 -21.99 -19.75
N ILE A 447 15.01 -21.38 -20.67
CA ILE A 447 14.92 -19.93 -20.82
C ILE A 447 13.45 -19.56 -20.74
N GLN A 448 13.12 -18.53 -19.94
CA GLN A 448 11.77 -18.00 -19.84
C GLN A 448 11.16 -17.81 -21.23
N SER A 449 9.89 -18.18 -21.39
CA SER A 449 9.11 -18.01 -22.62
C SER A 449 9.53 -18.85 -23.82
N ILE A 450 10.61 -19.65 -23.70
CA ILE A 450 11.06 -20.55 -24.74
C ILE A 450 10.62 -21.96 -24.40
N GLU A 451 10.06 -22.68 -25.37
CA GLU A 451 9.68 -24.08 -25.21
C GLU A 451 10.91 -24.92 -24.85
N ALA A 452 10.80 -25.70 -23.79
CA ALA A 452 11.83 -26.63 -23.34
C ALA A 452 11.91 -27.81 -24.33
N GLU A 453 12.70 -27.65 -25.38
CA GLU A 453 12.99 -28.69 -26.36
C GLU A 453 14.26 -29.47 -25.98
N ASN A 454 14.17 -30.81 -25.95
CA ASN A 454 15.31 -31.70 -25.70
C ASN A 454 16.04 -31.49 -24.36
N VAL A 455 15.38 -30.89 -23.37
CA VAL A 455 15.95 -30.73 -22.03
C VAL A 455 15.74 -32.03 -21.25
N THR A 456 16.84 -32.62 -20.76
CA THR A 456 16.78 -33.86 -19.97
C THR A 456 17.58 -33.76 -18.69
N ILE A 457 17.10 -34.42 -17.64
CA ILE A 457 17.76 -34.50 -16.34
C ILE A 457 17.99 -35.93 -15.95
N SER A 458 19.22 -36.21 -15.56
CA SER A 458 19.66 -37.52 -15.09
C SER A 458 19.80 -37.52 -13.57
N ILE A 459 19.03 -38.36 -12.89
CA ILE A 459 19.03 -38.57 -11.43
C ILE A 459 19.55 -39.98 -11.12
N SER A 460 20.57 -40.10 -10.27
CA SER A 460 21.15 -41.41 -9.92
C SER A 460 20.35 -42.12 -8.81
N TYR A 461 20.27 -43.45 -8.87
CA TYR A 461 19.68 -44.30 -7.83
C TYR A 461 20.49 -45.58 -7.57
N ILE A 462 20.24 -46.24 -6.44
CA ILE A 462 20.75 -47.59 -6.11
C ILE A 462 19.57 -48.51 -5.82
N SER A 463 19.49 -49.66 -6.51
CA SER A 463 18.40 -50.64 -6.37
C SER A 463 18.88 -52.04 -6.00
N ASN A 464 18.07 -52.75 -5.23
CA ASN A 464 18.33 -54.15 -4.83
C ASN A 464 17.72 -55.20 -5.81
N GLY A 465 16.92 -54.80 -6.82
CA GLY A 465 16.20 -55.71 -7.73
C GLY A 465 15.81 -55.16 -9.11
N LYS A 466 15.17 -55.99 -9.96
CA LYS A 466 14.71 -55.70 -11.35
C LYS A 466 13.19 -55.43 -11.44
N ASN A 467 12.63 -54.70 -10.48
CA ASN A 467 11.21 -54.36 -10.50
C ASN A 467 10.95 -53.13 -11.36
N ASN A 468 9.68 -52.92 -11.74
CA ASN A 468 9.27 -51.82 -12.60
C ASN A 468 9.01 -50.56 -11.77
N PHE A 469 9.24 -49.39 -12.36
CA PHE A 469 8.72 -48.12 -11.90
C PHE A 469 7.74 -47.57 -12.92
N ASP A 470 6.67 -46.97 -12.41
CA ASP A 470 5.63 -46.38 -13.24
C ASP A 470 6.07 -45.05 -13.84
N ARG A 471 5.37 -44.66 -14.91
CA ARG A 471 5.54 -43.36 -15.56
C ARG A 471 5.18 -42.23 -14.58
N GLN A 472 6.01 -41.20 -14.52
CA GLN A 472 5.78 -40.00 -13.71
C GLN A 472 5.64 -38.77 -14.58
N VAL A 473 4.73 -37.88 -14.20
CA VAL A 473 4.54 -36.55 -14.80
C VAL A 473 4.44 -35.57 -13.65
N ILE A 474 5.41 -34.68 -13.56
CA ILE A 474 5.62 -33.82 -12.41
C ILE A 474 5.72 -32.39 -12.91
N ASN A 475 4.80 -31.53 -12.51
CA ASN A 475 4.88 -30.11 -12.83
C ASN A 475 5.86 -29.42 -11.89
N SER A 476 6.52 -28.37 -12.37
CA SER A 476 7.30 -27.52 -11.48
C SER A 476 6.36 -26.68 -10.60
N PHE A 477 6.71 -26.52 -9.32
CA PHE A 477 5.89 -25.76 -8.36
C PHE A 477 6.34 -24.31 -8.13
N SER A 478 7.48 -23.90 -8.68
CA SER A 478 7.99 -22.52 -8.57
C SER A 478 8.02 -21.77 -9.89
N VAL A 479 8.34 -22.44 -11.00
CA VAL A 479 8.27 -21.87 -12.35
C VAL A 479 7.18 -22.61 -13.13
N VAL A 480 6.03 -21.97 -13.28
CA VAL A 480 4.85 -22.59 -13.91
C VAL A 480 5.10 -22.77 -15.41
N GLY A 481 4.49 -23.82 -15.97
CA GLY A 481 4.56 -24.14 -17.39
C GLY A 481 5.63 -25.16 -17.76
N LEU A 482 6.39 -25.67 -16.79
CA LEU A 482 7.33 -26.78 -16.97
C LEU A 482 6.80 -28.10 -16.41
N THR A 483 7.01 -29.18 -17.15
CA THR A 483 6.65 -30.54 -16.77
C THR A 483 7.83 -31.48 -16.97
N ALA A 484 8.24 -32.15 -15.90
CA ALA A 484 9.21 -33.23 -15.91
C ALA A 484 8.51 -34.57 -16.08
N THR A 485 8.89 -35.34 -17.10
CA THR A 485 8.32 -36.65 -17.40
C THR A 485 9.38 -37.73 -17.28
N LEU A 486 9.12 -38.75 -16.47
CA LEU A 486 9.87 -40.00 -16.46
C LEU A 486 8.99 -41.08 -17.08
N GLU A 487 9.43 -41.70 -18.17
CA GLU A 487 8.71 -42.83 -18.77
C GLU A 487 8.85 -44.10 -17.92
N ALA A 488 7.83 -44.96 -17.91
CA ALA A 488 7.85 -46.20 -17.13
C ALA A 488 9.02 -47.11 -17.54
N GLY A 489 9.63 -47.80 -16.58
CA GLY A 489 10.83 -48.60 -16.84
C GLY A 489 11.09 -49.64 -15.77
N THR A 490 12.29 -50.21 -15.79
CA THR A 490 12.74 -51.20 -14.81
C THR A 490 13.98 -50.70 -14.08
N PHE A 491 14.04 -50.89 -12.77
CA PHE A 491 15.26 -50.61 -12.02
C PHE A 491 16.36 -51.59 -12.42
N ASN A 492 17.56 -51.06 -12.66
CA ASN A 492 18.76 -51.87 -12.77
C ASN A 492 19.22 -52.26 -11.37
N LYS A 493 19.61 -53.52 -11.17
CA LYS A 493 20.23 -53.94 -9.92
C LYS A 493 21.58 -53.23 -9.73
N GLY A 494 21.80 -52.61 -8.57
CA GLY A 494 22.96 -51.76 -8.30
C GLY A 494 22.69 -50.30 -8.70
N ASN A 495 23.70 -49.60 -9.22
CA ASN A 495 23.58 -48.20 -9.63
C ASN A 495 22.79 -48.07 -10.93
N GLY A 496 21.90 -47.09 -11.01
CA GLY A 496 21.20 -46.72 -12.23
C GLY A 496 20.92 -45.23 -12.31
N THR A 497 20.30 -44.82 -13.42
CA THR A 497 19.92 -43.44 -13.70
C THR A 497 18.48 -43.38 -14.16
N LEU A 498 17.70 -42.46 -13.59
CA LEU A 498 16.39 -42.05 -14.09
C LEU A 498 16.58 -40.83 -14.97
N ILE A 499 15.96 -40.84 -16.14
CA ILE A 499 16.05 -39.72 -17.10
C ILE A 499 14.68 -39.07 -17.18
N TYR A 500 14.58 -37.83 -16.70
CA TYR A 500 13.41 -36.99 -16.85
C TYR A 500 13.56 -36.11 -18.09
N THR A 501 12.55 -36.09 -18.95
CA THR A 501 12.44 -35.10 -20.03
C THR A 501 11.66 -33.91 -19.51
N ILE A 502 12.23 -32.71 -19.63
CA ILE A 502 11.55 -31.46 -19.29
C ILE A 502 10.90 -30.91 -20.56
N SER A 503 9.63 -30.55 -20.46
CA SER A 503 8.82 -30.01 -21.55
C SER A 503 7.96 -28.84 -21.06
N GLY A 504 7.40 -28.07 -22.01
CA GLY A 504 6.55 -26.93 -21.72
C GLY A 504 7.28 -25.58 -21.83
N ILE A 505 6.58 -24.49 -21.51
CA ILE A 505 7.08 -23.11 -21.67
C ILE A 505 7.10 -22.46 -20.27
N PRO A 506 8.28 -22.17 -19.69
CA PRO A 506 8.37 -21.54 -18.38
C PRO A 506 7.86 -20.09 -18.44
N ASN A 507 6.94 -19.73 -17.54
CA ASN A 507 6.33 -18.40 -17.53
C ASN A 507 7.20 -17.31 -16.87
N SER A 508 8.15 -17.71 -16.02
CA SER A 508 9.04 -16.80 -15.28
C SER A 508 10.45 -17.38 -15.16
N PRO A 509 11.48 -16.53 -15.01
CA PRO A 509 12.83 -16.99 -14.70
C PRO A 509 12.97 -17.24 -13.19
N GLY A 510 13.92 -18.08 -12.80
CA GLY A 510 14.13 -18.50 -11.41
C GLY A 510 14.45 -19.99 -11.28
N THR A 511 14.53 -20.49 -10.07
CA THR A 511 14.74 -21.93 -9.84
C THR A 511 13.41 -22.67 -9.93
N ALA A 512 13.24 -23.50 -10.95
CA ALA A 512 12.17 -24.47 -11.11
C ALA A 512 12.41 -25.69 -10.20
N TYR A 513 11.46 -25.99 -9.33
CA TYR A 513 11.55 -27.13 -8.42
C TYR A 513 10.57 -28.23 -8.81
N PHE A 514 10.97 -29.50 -8.74
CA PHE A 514 10.16 -30.69 -9.03
C PHE A 514 10.26 -31.68 -7.87
N GLY A 515 9.13 -32.15 -7.37
CA GLY A 515 9.10 -33.16 -6.31
C GLY A 515 9.16 -34.55 -6.90
N ILE A 516 10.31 -35.20 -6.78
CA ILE A 516 10.50 -36.55 -7.29
C ILE A 516 10.18 -37.54 -6.17
N ASP A 517 9.31 -38.51 -6.43
CA ASP A 517 9.06 -39.65 -5.55
C ASP A 517 9.14 -40.92 -6.38
N VAL A 518 10.18 -41.71 -6.17
CA VAL A 518 10.38 -42.97 -6.88
C VAL A 518 10.50 -44.06 -5.84
N ASP A 519 9.51 -44.96 -5.82
CA ASP A 519 9.53 -46.17 -4.99
C ASP A 519 9.72 -45.85 -3.47
N GLY A 520 9.11 -44.75 -3.02
CA GLY A 520 9.09 -44.33 -1.62
C GLY A 520 10.30 -43.52 -1.15
N LEU A 521 11.27 -43.24 -2.03
CA LEU A 521 12.29 -42.23 -1.79
C LEU A 521 11.89 -40.94 -2.51
N SER A 522 11.80 -39.86 -1.73
CA SER A 522 11.46 -38.54 -2.25
C SER A 522 12.62 -37.56 -2.13
N CYS A 523 12.69 -36.63 -3.07
CA CYS A 523 13.66 -35.53 -3.08
C CYS A 523 13.07 -34.33 -3.85
N ILE A 524 13.75 -33.18 -3.78
CA ILE A 524 13.46 -32.02 -4.63
C ILE A 524 14.56 -31.92 -5.68
N LEU A 525 14.17 -31.89 -6.95
CA LEU A 525 15.02 -31.55 -8.08
C LEU A 525 14.92 -30.05 -8.33
N GLU A 526 16.07 -29.37 -8.40
CA GLU A 526 16.17 -27.93 -8.64
C GLU A 526 16.78 -27.68 -10.02
N ILE A 527 16.16 -26.84 -10.85
CA ILE A 527 16.65 -26.47 -12.19
C ILE A 527 16.56 -24.96 -12.36
N GLU A 528 17.62 -24.32 -12.84
CA GLU A 528 17.59 -22.89 -13.13
C GLU A 528 16.90 -22.60 -14.48
N VAL A 529 16.02 -21.60 -14.48
CA VAL A 529 15.40 -21.00 -15.65
C VAL A 529 15.94 -19.59 -15.81
N ALA A 530 16.62 -19.34 -16.93
CA ALA A 530 17.21 -18.05 -17.20
C ALA A 530 16.19 -17.02 -17.72
N CYS A 531 16.47 -15.74 -17.50
CA CYS A 531 15.69 -14.64 -18.07
C CYS A 531 15.77 -14.61 -19.59
N PHE A 532 14.67 -14.25 -20.23
CA PHE A 532 14.59 -14.09 -21.69
C PHE A 532 15.61 -13.06 -22.20
N SER A 533 15.72 -11.91 -21.53
CA SER A 533 16.58 -10.78 -21.93
C SER A 533 18.08 -11.03 -21.86
N ASN A 534 18.52 -12.10 -21.19
CA ASN A 534 19.92 -12.51 -21.21
C ASN A 534 20.33 -13.17 -22.53
N TYR A 535 19.36 -13.61 -23.33
CA TYR A 535 19.59 -14.36 -24.57
C TYR A 535 18.99 -13.68 -25.81
N PHE A 536 17.93 -12.90 -25.63
CA PHE A 536 17.18 -12.29 -26.71
C PHE A 536 16.90 -10.81 -26.43
N GLU A 537 17.04 -9.98 -27.47
CA GLU A 537 16.58 -8.60 -27.42
C GLU A 537 15.04 -8.56 -27.45
N THR A 538 14.46 -7.54 -26.80
CA THR A 538 13.01 -7.33 -26.84
C THR A 538 12.59 -6.90 -28.24
N GLU A 539 11.61 -7.58 -28.81
CA GLU A 539 11.04 -7.20 -30.11
C GLU A 539 10.48 -5.77 -30.06
N ILE A 540 10.81 -4.97 -31.08
CA ILE A 540 10.33 -3.58 -31.20
C ILE A 540 9.11 -3.57 -32.11
N VAL A 541 7.92 -3.54 -31.50
CA VAL A 541 6.66 -3.34 -32.21
C VAL A 541 6.03 -2.04 -31.70
N GLU A 542 5.72 -1.16 -32.64
CA GLU A 542 5.13 0.15 -32.35
C GLU A 542 3.62 0.07 -32.24
N ILE A 543 3.08 0.62 -31.16
CA ILE A 543 1.64 0.83 -30.97
C ILE A 543 1.38 2.32 -30.77
N THR A 544 0.47 2.88 -31.55
CA THR A 544 0.09 4.30 -31.42
C THR A 544 -1.27 4.41 -30.78
N ASN A 545 -1.35 5.13 -29.68
CA ASN A 545 -2.64 5.46 -29.08
C ASN A 545 -3.39 6.41 -30.04
N PRO A 546 -4.58 6.03 -30.54
CA PRO A 546 -5.30 6.81 -31.55
C PRO A 546 -5.84 8.15 -31.02
N ILE A 547 -5.91 8.32 -29.69
CA ILE A 547 -6.42 9.53 -29.02
C ILE A 547 -5.28 10.52 -28.77
N THR A 548 -4.16 10.06 -28.19
CA THR A 548 -3.02 10.94 -27.87
C THR A 548 -2.05 11.11 -29.04
N GLY A 549 -2.07 10.19 -30.01
CA GLY A 549 -1.10 10.15 -31.10
C GLY A 549 0.30 9.68 -30.68
N LYS A 550 0.50 9.32 -29.40
CA LYS A 550 1.79 8.84 -28.89
C LYS A 550 2.05 7.41 -29.33
N THR A 551 3.26 7.15 -29.78
CA THR A 551 3.73 5.81 -30.16
C THR A 551 4.56 5.22 -29.03
N TRP A 552 4.24 4.00 -28.61
CA TRP A 552 4.89 3.25 -27.54
C TRP A 552 5.40 1.90 -28.08
N MET A 553 6.26 1.23 -27.32
CA MET A 553 6.47 -0.20 -27.52
C MET A 553 5.23 -0.98 -27.02
N ASP A 554 4.80 -1.97 -27.80
CA ASP A 554 3.64 -2.82 -27.45
C ASP A 554 3.88 -3.71 -26.21
N ARG A 555 5.14 -3.90 -25.80
CA ARG A 555 5.55 -4.67 -24.60
C ARG A 555 6.60 -3.96 -23.76
N ASN A 556 6.76 -4.41 -22.51
CA ASN A 556 7.80 -3.92 -21.60
C ASN A 556 9.19 -4.35 -22.09
N LEU A 557 10.24 -3.61 -21.73
CA LEU A 557 11.61 -4.09 -21.94
C LEU A 557 11.82 -5.41 -21.19
N GLY A 558 12.45 -6.38 -21.85
CA GLY A 558 12.65 -7.75 -21.36
C GLY A 558 11.44 -8.67 -21.54
N ALA A 559 10.30 -8.17 -22.05
CA ALA A 559 9.12 -8.99 -22.25
C ALA A 559 9.19 -9.81 -23.54
N SER A 560 8.84 -11.08 -23.46
CA SER A 560 8.83 -11.99 -24.62
C SER A 560 7.67 -11.76 -25.59
N ARG A 561 6.58 -11.15 -25.11
CA ARG A 561 5.36 -10.90 -25.90
C ARG A 561 4.53 -9.75 -25.34
N VAL A 562 3.54 -9.31 -26.10
CA VAL A 562 2.49 -8.39 -25.65
C VAL A 562 1.62 -9.04 -24.57
N ALA A 563 1.13 -8.23 -23.61
CA ALA A 563 0.28 -8.71 -22.54
C ALA A 563 -1.07 -9.22 -23.07
N LEU A 564 -1.41 -10.47 -22.73
CA LEU A 564 -2.71 -11.08 -23.03
C LEU A 564 -3.73 -10.92 -21.89
N ASP A 565 -3.25 -10.70 -20.67
CA ASP A 565 -4.02 -10.37 -19.47
C ASP A 565 -3.16 -9.47 -18.55
N SER A 566 -3.79 -8.76 -17.62
CA SER A 566 -3.13 -7.93 -16.62
C SER A 566 -2.09 -8.68 -15.76
N LYS A 567 -2.24 -9.99 -15.56
CA LYS A 567 -1.34 -10.85 -14.78
C LYS A 567 -0.45 -11.75 -15.66
N ASP A 568 -0.30 -11.43 -16.95
CA ASP A 568 0.51 -12.20 -17.90
C ASP A 568 2.02 -12.06 -17.62
N GLU A 569 2.60 -13.03 -16.92
CA GLU A 569 4.00 -13.01 -16.52
C GLU A 569 4.98 -12.95 -17.69
N LEU A 570 4.59 -13.51 -18.84
CA LEU A 570 5.39 -13.50 -20.07
C LEU A 570 5.52 -12.08 -20.69
N ALA A 571 4.65 -11.16 -20.25
CA ALA A 571 4.60 -9.77 -20.68
C ALA A 571 5.12 -8.78 -19.64
N TYR A 572 5.46 -9.22 -18.43
CA TYR A 572 5.89 -8.32 -17.36
C TYR A 572 7.19 -7.59 -17.66
N GLY A 573 8.07 -8.19 -18.46
CA GLY A 573 9.40 -7.64 -18.76
C GLY A 573 10.33 -7.65 -17.55
N ASP A 574 11.46 -6.96 -17.65
CA ASP A 574 12.51 -6.89 -16.64
C ASP A 574 12.28 -5.77 -15.62
N LEU A 575 13.05 -5.77 -14.53
CA LEU A 575 12.95 -4.83 -13.41
C LEU A 575 14.27 -4.05 -13.24
N TYR A 576 14.34 -2.86 -13.83
CA TYR A 576 15.54 -2.04 -13.91
C TYR A 576 15.73 -1.19 -12.66
N GLN A 577 16.98 -1.02 -12.19
CA GLN A 577 17.32 0.04 -11.25
C GLN A 577 17.40 1.37 -11.98
N TRP A 578 16.81 2.42 -11.41
CA TRP A 578 16.67 3.71 -12.11
C TRP A 578 18.02 4.27 -12.55
N GLY A 579 18.15 4.59 -13.83
CA GLY A 579 19.37 5.13 -14.41
C GLY A 579 20.45 4.12 -14.78
N ARG A 580 20.23 2.81 -14.60
CA ARG A 580 21.14 1.75 -15.10
C ARG A 580 20.79 1.36 -16.54
N ASN A 581 21.81 1.00 -17.30
CA ASN A 581 21.64 0.39 -18.62
C ASN A 581 21.35 -1.13 -18.48
N SER A 582 20.93 -1.78 -19.57
CA SER A 582 20.77 -3.24 -19.64
C SER A 582 22.14 -3.93 -19.56
N ASP A 583 22.51 -4.42 -18.38
CA ASP A 583 23.77 -5.15 -18.13
C ASP A 583 23.54 -6.58 -17.59
N GLY A 584 22.29 -6.95 -17.33
CA GLY A 584 21.87 -8.23 -16.75
C GLY A 584 21.26 -8.09 -15.35
N HIS A 585 21.47 -6.96 -14.66
CA HIS A 585 20.90 -6.75 -13.32
C HIS A 585 19.38 -6.75 -13.32
N GLN A 586 18.78 -6.28 -14.42
CA GLN A 586 17.34 -6.11 -14.57
C GLN A 586 16.58 -7.43 -14.59
N CYS A 587 17.29 -8.53 -14.84
CA CYS A 587 16.74 -9.88 -14.81
C CYS A 587 16.09 -10.15 -13.45
N ARG A 588 14.84 -10.63 -13.48
CA ARG A 588 14.02 -10.83 -12.28
C ARG A 588 14.65 -11.78 -11.26
N ASN A 589 15.47 -12.74 -11.72
CA ASN A 589 16.20 -13.69 -10.87
C ASN A 589 17.71 -13.42 -10.82
N SER A 590 18.20 -12.25 -11.24
CA SER A 590 19.64 -11.94 -11.18
C SER A 590 20.16 -12.04 -9.74
N ALA A 591 21.41 -12.44 -9.58
CA ALA A 591 22.07 -12.43 -8.29
C ALA A 591 22.17 -11.00 -7.73
N THR A 592 22.29 -10.88 -6.41
CA THR A 592 22.33 -9.59 -5.70
C THR A 592 23.74 -9.24 -5.21
N THR A 593 24.03 -7.96 -5.05
CA THR A 593 25.29 -7.44 -4.47
C THR A 593 25.00 -6.27 -3.53
N THR A 594 25.85 -6.00 -2.54
CA THR A 594 25.77 -4.77 -1.74
C THR A 594 26.81 -3.73 -2.16
N GLU A 595 27.55 -3.98 -3.24
CA GLU A 595 28.54 -3.06 -3.80
C GLU A 595 27.84 -1.99 -4.65
N ILE A 596 28.12 -0.71 -4.35
CA ILE A 596 27.55 0.46 -5.03
C ILE A 596 28.56 0.96 -6.08
N SER A 597 28.09 1.34 -7.28
CA SER A 597 28.98 1.87 -8.33
C SER A 597 29.60 3.21 -7.94
N GLN A 598 30.82 3.45 -8.44
CA GLN A 598 31.53 4.74 -8.40
C GLN A 598 31.65 5.40 -9.79
N SER A 599 31.08 4.77 -10.83
CA SER A 599 31.08 5.25 -12.21
C SER A 599 29.70 5.13 -12.86
N ASP A 600 29.44 5.94 -13.87
CA ASP A 600 28.17 5.98 -14.61
C ASP A 600 27.78 4.62 -15.22
N GLN A 601 28.75 3.72 -15.42
CA GLN A 601 28.50 2.31 -15.73
C GLN A 601 28.93 1.41 -14.57
N HIS A 602 28.09 0.42 -14.25
CA HIS A 602 28.38 -0.59 -13.23
C HIS A 602 28.95 -1.84 -13.92
N PHE A 603 30.13 -2.31 -13.51
CA PHE A 603 30.80 -3.44 -14.17
C PHE A 603 30.28 -4.82 -13.73
N ASP A 604 29.49 -4.85 -12.66
CA ASP A 604 28.87 -6.06 -12.13
C ASP A 604 27.37 -6.08 -12.45
N ASN A 605 26.93 -7.16 -13.08
CA ASN A 605 25.55 -7.36 -13.55
C ASN A 605 24.59 -7.82 -12.44
N ARG A 606 25.03 -7.81 -11.18
CA ARG A 606 24.16 -8.10 -10.03
C ARG A 606 23.28 -6.91 -9.66
N PHE A 607 22.12 -7.22 -9.12
CA PHE A 607 21.17 -6.23 -8.59
C PHE A 607 21.68 -5.66 -7.27
N VAL A 608 21.82 -4.34 -7.18
CA VAL A 608 22.42 -3.68 -6.01
C VAL A 608 21.39 -3.54 -4.89
N LEU A 609 21.71 -4.10 -3.73
CA LEU A 609 20.97 -3.97 -2.49
C LEU A 609 21.53 -2.84 -1.62
N VAL A 610 20.64 -2.09 -0.99
CA VAL A 610 21.00 -1.00 -0.06
C VAL A 610 20.28 -1.25 1.28
N LEU A 611 21.09 -1.53 2.31
CA LEU A 611 20.66 -1.90 3.68
C LEU A 611 20.17 -0.68 4.49
N PRO A 612 19.41 -0.87 5.60
CA PRO A 612 18.31 0.04 5.97
C PRO A 612 18.75 1.38 6.61
N PRO A 613 17.82 2.36 6.72
CA PRO A 613 18.12 3.74 7.11
C PRO A 613 18.61 3.88 8.57
N PRO A 614 19.31 4.97 8.95
CA PRO A 614 19.10 6.31 8.42
C PRO A 614 20.32 6.89 7.70
N PHE A 615 20.06 7.59 6.58
CA PHE A 615 20.99 8.39 5.78
C PHE A 615 21.88 7.64 4.77
N SER A 616 21.48 7.62 3.50
CA SER A 616 21.89 8.69 2.54
C SER A 616 21.92 8.27 1.07
N ASN A 617 21.86 6.97 0.74
CA ASN A 617 21.94 6.55 -0.67
C ASN A 617 20.80 5.63 -1.09
N SER A 618 19.67 6.22 -1.50
CA SER A 618 18.56 5.51 -2.17
C SER A 618 18.90 5.19 -3.63
N ASN A 619 20.16 4.86 -3.91
CA ASN A 619 20.71 4.79 -5.25
C ASN A 619 21.78 3.70 -5.35
N TRP A 620 21.87 3.06 -6.51
CA TRP A 620 22.86 2.01 -6.82
C TRP A 620 24.26 2.59 -7.14
N ILE A 621 24.37 3.92 -7.26
CA ILE A 621 25.61 4.66 -7.57
C ILE A 621 25.86 5.79 -6.56
N PHE A 622 27.15 6.11 -6.32
CA PHE A 622 27.58 7.30 -5.61
C PHE A 622 28.82 7.93 -6.27
N PRO A 623 28.84 9.26 -6.56
CA PRO A 623 27.74 10.22 -6.39
C PRO A 623 26.58 9.98 -7.37
N LYS A 624 25.37 10.46 -7.03
CA LYS A 624 24.20 10.31 -7.90
C LYS A 624 24.33 11.12 -9.19
N ASN A 625 23.78 10.61 -10.29
CA ASN A 625 23.65 11.31 -11.57
C ASN A 625 22.18 11.34 -11.99
N ASP A 626 21.63 12.54 -12.18
CA ASP A 626 20.21 12.75 -12.54
C ASP A 626 19.97 12.74 -14.05
N SER A 627 21.03 12.68 -14.86
CA SER A 627 20.98 12.84 -16.32
C SER A 627 20.78 11.53 -17.08
N PHE A 628 20.76 10.37 -16.40
CA PHE A 628 20.85 9.05 -17.05
C PHE A 628 19.75 8.74 -18.06
N TRP A 629 18.49 9.04 -17.73
CA TRP A 629 17.32 8.69 -18.55
C TRP A 629 16.64 9.92 -19.17
N GLN A 630 17.40 11.01 -19.37
CA GLN A 630 16.86 12.26 -19.91
C GLN A 630 16.86 12.26 -21.45
N GLY A 631 15.72 11.90 -22.05
CA GLY A 631 15.54 11.92 -23.51
C GLY A 631 16.20 10.76 -24.26
N LEU A 632 16.17 10.80 -25.60
CA LEU A 632 16.83 9.79 -26.45
C LEU A 632 18.34 9.65 -26.21
N GLU A 633 19.03 10.74 -25.87
CA GLU A 633 20.49 10.77 -25.68
C GLU A 633 20.92 10.60 -24.21
N GLY A 634 20.02 10.12 -23.34
CA GLY A 634 20.36 9.79 -21.95
C GLY A 634 21.48 8.74 -21.86
N ILE A 635 22.51 9.01 -21.05
CA ILE A 635 23.75 8.21 -20.93
C ILE A 635 23.51 6.70 -20.75
N ASN A 636 22.44 6.34 -20.04
CA ASN A 636 22.07 4.96 -19.73
C ASN A 636 20.63 4.63 -20.13
N ASN A 637 20.10 5.27 -21.18
CA ASN A 637 18.77 4.97 -21.69
C ASN A 637 18.67 3.47 -22.07
N PRO A 638 17.85 2.65 -21.37
CA PRO A 638 17.75 1.22 -21.63
C PRO A 638 16.85 0.92 -22.84
N CYS A 639 16.13 1.93 -23.35
CA CYS A 639 15.24 1.79 -24.49
C CYS A 639 16.00 1.68 -25.81
N PRO A 640 15.45 0.95 -26.79
CA PRO A 640 16.07 0.80 -28.10
C PRO A 640 16.14 2.13 -28.87
N LEU A 641 16.92 2.15 -29.95
CA LEU A 641 17.12 3.33 -30.78
C LEU A 641 15.79 3.99 -31.21
N GLY A 642 15.64 5.29 -30.95
CA GLY A 642 14.42 6.05 -31.24
C GLY A 642 13.37 6.03 -30.13
N PHE A 643 13.63 5.32 -29.03
CA PHE A 643 12.76 5.28 -27.85
C PHE A 643 13.50 5.76 -26.59
N ARG A 644 12.74 6.29 -25.63
CA ARG A 644 13.23 6.66 -24.30
C ARG A 644 12.33 6.12 -23.20
N VAL A 645 12.82 6.19 -21.96
CA VAL A 645 11.99 6.04 -20.76
C VAL A 645 10.99 7.21 -20.72
N PRO A 646 9.69 6.94 -20.49
CA PRO A 646 8.65 7.97 -20.46
C PRO A 646 8.81 8.91 -19.26
N SER A 647 8.41 10.17 -19.42
CA SER A 647 8.25 11.11 -18.30
C SER A 647 6.90 10.90 -17.61
N ILE A 648 6.70 11.51 -16.44
CA ILE A 648 5.40 11.53 -15.78
C ILE A 648 4.36 12.26 -16.62
N GLY A 649 4.77 13.31 -17.34
CA GLY A 649 3.91 14.02 -18.29
C GLY A 649 3.41 13.12 -19.40
N ASP A 650 4.23 12.15 -19.84
CA ASP A 650 3.82 11.18 -20.84
C ASP A 650 2.68 10.28 -20.36
N PHE A 651 2.78 9.78 -19.13
CA PHE A 651 1.72 9.00 -18.52
C PHE A 651 0.46 9.83 -18.23
N VAL A 652 0.61 11.09 -17.78
CA VAL A 652 -0.54 12.00 -17.55
C VAL A 652 -1.36 12.20 -18.82
N GLU A 653 -0.71 12.42 -19.96
CA GLU A 653 -1.41 12.60 -21.24
C GLU A 653 -2.08 11.30 -21.69
N GLU A 654 -1.38 10.17 -21.55
CA GLU A 654 -1.91 8.87 -21.92
C GLU A 654 -3.17 8.51 -21.10
N MET A 655 -3.15 8.78 -19.80
CA MET A 655 -4.28 8.53 -18.90
C MET A 655 -5.53 9.35 -19.24
N ARG A 656 -5.40 10.55 -19.86
CA ARG A 656 -6.57 11.33 -20.29
C ARG A 656 -7.40 10.62 -21.35
N SER A 657 -6.82 9.62 -22.02
CA SER A 657 -7.49 8.82 -23.05
C SER A 657 -8.18 7.56 -22.52
N TRP A 658 -8.13 7.30 -21.21
CA TRP A 658 -8.67 6.08 -20.59
C TRP A 658 -10.06 6.33 -20.00
N ASP A 659 -10.97 5.37 -20.20
CA ASP A 659 -12.38 5.50 -19.80
C ASP A 659 -12.61 5.34 -18.28
N SER A 660 -11.64 4.80 -17.53
CA SER A 660 -11.63 4.77 -16.06
C SER A 660 -10.22 4.52 -15.50
N TYR A 661 -10.02 4.79 -14.21
CA TYR A 661 -8.80 4.42 -13.48
C TYR A 661 -8.56 2.90 -13.40
N ASN A 662 -9.59 2.08 -13.69
CA ASN A 662 -9.59 0.63 -13.56
C ASN A 662 -9.05 -0.12 -14.80
N SER A 663 -8.42 0.53 -15.79
CA SER A 663 -8.17 -0.13 -17.09
C SER A 663 -6.85 0.23 -17.78
N SER A 664 -5.73 0.23 -17.05
CA SER A 664 -4.39 0.32 -17.66
C SER A 664 -4.11 -0.82 -18.65
N PHE A 665 -4.68 -2.02 -18.42
CA PHE A 665 -4.59 -3.16 -19.33
C PHE A 665 -5.53 -3.06 -20.55
N GLU A 666 -6.76 -2.54 -20.40
CA GLU A 666 -7.67 -2.37 -21.55
C GLU A 666 -7.30 -1.18 -22.45
N SER A 667 -6.37 -0.34 -21.99
CA SER A 667 -5.81 0.73 -22.81
C SER A 667 -5.11 0.17 -24.07
N SER A 668 -4.89 1.03 -25.06
CA SER A 668 -4.15 0.65 -26.26
C SER A 668 -2.73 0.16 -25.96
N ILE A 669 -2.11 0.56 -24.84
CA ILE A 669 -0.73 0.20 -24.49
C ILE A 669 -0.60 -1.08 -23.63
N LYS A 670 -1.71 -1.59 -23.07
CA LYS A 670 -1.79 -2.83 -22.30
C LYS A 670 -0.70 -3.01 -21.23
N LEU A 671 -0.73 -2.20 -20.17
CA LEU A 671 0.26 -2.29 -19.09
C LEU A 671 -0.08 -3.43 -18.10
N PRO A 672 0.76 -4.48 -17.97
CA PRO A 672 0.54 -5.53 -16.97
C PRO A 672 0.97 -5.13 -15.55
N LEU A 673 0.54 -5.91 -14.55
CA LEU A 673 0.81 -5.74 -13.12
C LEU A 673 2.15 -6.38 -12.72
N THR A 674 3.25 -5.73 -13.09
CA THR A 674 4.62 -6.27 -13.05
C THR A 674 5.23 -6.51 -11.67
N GLY A 675 4.71 -5.84 -10.64
CA GLY A 675 5.38 -5.63 -9.35
C GLY A 675 6.70 -4.88 -9.48
N PHE A 676 7.45 -4.84 -8.37
CA PHE A 676 8.79 -4.26 -8.30
C PHE A 676 9.72 -5.15 -7.48
N ARG A 677 11.04 -4.97 -7.65
CA ARG A 677 12.09 -5.68 -6.92
C ARG A 677 12.68 -4.77 -5.85
N SER A 678 12.55 -5.17 -4.59
CA SER A 678 13.00 -4.38 -3.47
C SER A 678 14.53 -4.34 -3.39
N SER A 679 15.09 -3.15 -3.25
CA SER A 679 16.52 -2.95 -3.00
C SER A 679 16.96 -3.31 -1.59
N VAL A 680 16.04 -3.64 -0.68
CA VAL A 680 16.40 -4.03 0.70
C VAL A 680 16.87 -5.49 0.75
N ASN A 681 16.18 -6.38 0.05
CA ASN A 681 16.38 -7.83 0.13
C ASN A 681 16.34 -8.55 -1.21
N GLY A 682 16.14 -7.83 -2.32
CA GLY A 682 16.07 -8.40 -3.67
C GLY A 682 14.78 -9.14 -3.97
N ALA A 683 13.79 -9.17 -3.07
CA ALA A 683 12.52 -9.83 -3.27
C ALA A 683 11.66 -9.07 -4.28
N ILE A 684 10.95 -9.80 -5.13
CA ILE A 684 9.92 -9.22 -6.00
C ILE A 684 8.62 -9.16 -5.20
N LEU A 685 8.13 -7.95 -4.98
CA LEU A 685 6.92 -7.68 -4.24
C LEU A 685 5.81 -7.31 -5.22
N ASN A 686 4.54 -7.46 -4.79
CA ASN A 686 3.38 -6.93 -5.50
C ASN A 686 3.14 -7.43 -6.93
N LYS A 687 3.85 -8.50 -7.34
CA LYS A 687 3.67 -9.17 -8.63
C LYS A 687 2.21 -9.58 -8.83
N GLY A 688 1.63 -9.22 -9.98
CA GLY A 688 0.23 -9.51 -10.32
C GLY A 688 -0.80 -8.67 -9.54
N SER A 689 -0.35 -7.70 -8.74
CA SER A 689 -1.21 -6.80 -7.95
C SER A 689 -0.99 -5.32 -8.29
N PHE A 690 0.25 -4.92 -8.57
CA PHE A 690 0.62 -3.55 -8.93
C PHE A 690 1.46 -3.57 -10.22
N GLY A 691 1.23 -2.62 -11.12
CA GLY A 691 2.11 -2.29 -12.23
C GLY A 691 2.99 -1.12 -11.83
N ASP A 692 4.27 -1.38 -11.54
CA ASP A 692 5.25 -0.37 -11.15
C ASP A 692 6.16 -0.04 -12.33
N TYR A 693 6.04 1.18 -12.84
CA TYR A 693 6.73 1.62 -14.05
C TYR A 693 7.60 2.83 -13.77
N TRP A 694 8.88 2.73 -14.12
CA TRP A 694 9.76 3.88 -13.99
C TRP A 694 9.39 5.01 -14.95
N THR A 695 9.61 6.24 -14.48
CA THR A 695 9.66 7.43 -15.33
C THR A 695 11.08 7.99 -15.41
N SER A 696 11.35 8.86 -16.39
CA SER A 696 12.60 9.61 -16.51
C SER A 696 12.74 10.73 -15.48
N ASP A 697 11.68 11.07 -14.73
CA ASP A 697 11.66 12.24 -13.87
C ASP A 697 12.30 11.98 -12.50
N VAL A 698 13.05 12.98 -12.04
CA VAL A 698 13.86 12.92 -10.82
C VAL A 698 13.24 13.74 -9.70
N PHE A 699 13.33 13.25 -8.46
CA PHE A 699 12.88 13.99 -7.27
C PHE A 699 13.90 13.90 -6.13
N VAL A 700 14.76 14.91 -6.00
CA VAL A 700 15.78 15.00 -4.94
C VAL A 700 16.72 13.77 -4.94
N ILE A 701 16.48 12.79 -4.07
CA ILE A 701 17.25 11.52 -3.98
C ILE A 701 16.47 10.31 -4.51
N TYR A 702 15.22 10.51 -4.92
CA TYR A 702 14.31 9.52 -5.49
C TYR A 702 14.10 9.78 -6.98
N SER A 703 13.33 8.91 -7.62
CA SER A 703 12.75 9.13 -8.94
C SER A 703 11.27 8.80 -8.93
N PHE A 704 10.52 9.38 -9.86
CA PHE A 704 9.09 9.13 -9.98
C PHE A 704 8.84 7.79 -10.67
N TYR A 705 7.83 7.06 -10.20
CA TYR A 705 7.26 5.91 -10.88
C TYR A 705 5.74 6.06 -10.99
N ALA A 706 5.17 5.44 -12.03
CA ALA A 706 3.74 5.30 -12.21
C ALA A 706 3.29 3.95 -11.61
N ILE A 707 2.26 3.98 -10.78
CA ILE A 707 1.63 2.81 -10.15
C ILE A 707 0.26 2.59 -10.76
N PHE A 708 0.03 1.39 -11.27
CA PHE A 708 -1.27 0.94 -11.77
C PHE A 708 -1.79 -0.21 -10.90
N ASN A 709 -2.93 -0.03 -10.24
CA ASN A 709 -3.68 -1.09 -9.54
C ASN A 709 -5.19 -0.83 -9.70
N GLU A 710 -6.00 -0.99 -8.65
CA GLU A 710 -7.42 -0.55 -8.64
C GLU A 710 -7.57 0.99 -8.76
N ASP A 711 -6.51 1.72 -8.42
CA ASP A 711 -6.30 3.15 -8.60
C ASP A 711 -5.04 3.40 -9.46
N ILE A 712 -4.85 4.64 -9.92
CA ILE A 712 -3.62 5.04 -10.60
C ILE A 712 -2.97 6.18 -9.84
N SER A 713 -1.69 6.00 -9.46
CA SER A 713 -0.86 7.05 -8.83
C SER A 713 0.29 7.39 -9.76
N LEU A 714 0.44 8.69 -10.04
CA LEU A 714 1.48 9.27 -10.89
C LEU A 714 2.45 10.15 -10.08
N ASP A 715 2.51 9.96 -8.77
CA ASP A 715 3.35 10.74 -7.85
C ASP A 715 4.16 9.84 -6.91
N GLY A 716 4.24 8.54 -7.22
CA GLY A 716 5.03 7.57 -6.47
C GLY A 716 6.52 7.93 -6.48
N LEU A 717 7.15 7.94 -5.29
CA LEU A 717 8.58 8.22 -5.12
C LEU A 717 9.35 6.94 -4.79
N GLY A 718 10.16 6.47 -5.75
CA GLY A 718 10.85 5.19 -5.66
C GLY A 718 12.33 5.38 -5.38
N GLN A 719 12.93 4.45 -4.63
CA GLN A 719 14.39 4.44 -4.49
C GLN A 719 14.97 4.07 -5.85
N ARG A 720 15.99 4.79 -6.31
CA ARG A 720 16.63 4.48 -7.60
C ARG A 720 17.32 3.13 -7.62
N SER A 721 17.57 2.56 -6.44
CA SER A 721 18.02 1.19 -6.27
C SER A 721 16.91 0.15 -6.41
N ASP A 722 15.63 0.50 -6.33
CA ASP A 722 14.53 -0.45 -6.55
C ASP A 722 14.45 -0.80 -8.04
N GLY A 723 13.99 -2.03 -8.33
CA GLY A 723 13.82 -2.54 -9.68
C GLY A 723 12.38 -2.39 -10.13
N SER A 724 12.10 -1.57 -11.14
CA SER A 724 10.75 -1.40 -11.68
C SER A 724 10.75 -1.58 -13.20
N ALA A 725 9.57 -1.85 -13.77
CA ALA A 725 9.45 -2.10 -15.20
C ALA A 725 9.66 -0.82 -16.03
N VAL A 726 10.10 -0.99 -17.27
CA VAL A 726 10.25 0.11 -18.24
C VAL A 726 9.40 -0.17 -19.46
N ARG A 727 8.48 0.75 -19.75
CA ARG A 727 7.68 0.78 -20.98
C ARG A 727 8.16 1.94 -21.84
N CYS A 728 8.88 1.65 -22.90
CA CYS A 728 9.49 2.70 -23.72
C CYS A 728 8.49 3.42 -24.61
N ILE A 729 8.64 4.74 -24.71
CA ILE A 729 7.88 5.61 -25.59
C ILE A 729 8.77 6.07 -26.73
N LYS A 730 8.24 6.08 -27.96
CA LYS A 730 8.94 6.59 -29.13
C LYS A 730 9.01 8.10 -29.02
N GLU A 731 10.21 8.64 -29.20
CA GLU A 731 10.40 10.09 -29.23
C GLU A 731 10.80 10.49 -30.64
N TYR A 732 10.01 11.37 -31.23
CA TYR A 732 10.37 11.97 -32.48
C TYR A 732 10.88 13.39 -32.20
N ILE A 733 12.21 13.53 -32.16
CA ILE A 733 12.84 14.83 -31.92
C ILE A 733 12.73 15.67 -33.20
N PRO A 734 12.23 16.92 -33.14
CA PRO A 734 12.26 17.85 -34.27
C PRO A 734 13.69 18.04 -34.75
N LYS A 735 13.97 17.60 -35.97
CA LYS A 735 15.32 17.59 -36.53
C LYS A 735 15.32 18.26 -37.89
N ILE A 736 16.33 19.09 -38.08
CA ILE A 736 16.76 19.65 -39.37
C ILE A 736 18.24 19.35 -39.54
N GLN A 737 18.73 19.30 -40.78
CA GLN A 737 20.15 19.11 -41.06
C GLN A 737 20.92 20.43 -41.00
N SER A 738 20.29 21.53 -41.40
CA SER A 738 20.90 22.85 -41.35
C SER A 738 19.86 23.95 -41.16
N LEU A 739 20.30 25.08 -40.59
CA LEU A 739 19.53 26.31 -40.47
C LEU A 739 20.33 27.44 -41.15
N ASN A 740 19.75 28.07 -42.18
CA ASN A 740 20.47 29.04 -42.99
C ASN A 740 20.21 30.49 -42.54
N CYS A 741 21.00 30.91 -41.55
CA CYS A 741 20.94 32.24 -40.95
C CYS A 741 21.24 33.39 -41.93
N ASP A 742 22.22 33.19 -42.81
CA ASP A 742 22.70 34.24 -43.72
C ASP A 742 21.69 34.57 -44.82
N SER A 743 20.71 33.69 -45.02
CA SER A 743 19.62 33.85 -45.99
C SER A 743 18.34 34.47 -45.40
N ALA A 744 18.38 34.97 -44.15
CA ALA A 744 17.21 35.55 -43.51
C ALA A 744 16.61 36.69 -44.34
N VAL A 745 15.31 36.61 -44.63
CA VAL A 745 14.59 37.61 -45.41
C VAL A 745 13.68 38.41 -44.49
N ASN A 746 13.97 39.70 -44.38
CA ASN A 746 13.15 40.66 -43.64
C ASN A 746 12.04 41.21 -44.54
N THR A 747 10.82 41.30 -44.02
CA THR A 747 9.69 41.96 -44.67
C THR A 747 9.01 42.91 -43.69
N GLY A 748 8.43 44.01 -44.19
CA GLY A 748 7.92 45.10 -43.37
C GLY A 748 9.01 46.11 -42.98
N VAL A 749 8.58 47.24 -42.40
CA VAL A 749 9.45 48.34 -41.99
C VAL A 749 9.23 48.60 -40.50
N LEU A 750 10.31 48.70 -39.74
CA LEU A 750 10.27 49.07 -38.33
C LEU A 750 10.64 50.56 -38.21
N VAL A 751 9.82 51.34 -37.50
CA VAL A 751 10.04 52.77 -37.26
C VAL A 751 9.97 53.01 -35.76
N GLN A 752 10.95 53.73 -35.20
CA GLN A 752 10.98 54.06 -33.76
C GLN A 752 9.65 54.67 -33.29
N GLY A 753 9.12 54.20 -32.16
CA GLY A 753 7.88 54.70 -31.57
C GLY A 753 6.59 54.30 -32.27
N VAL A 754 6.68 53.51 -33.35
CA VAL A 754 5.52 53.05 -34.12
C VAL A 754 5.30 51.56 -33.90
N SER A 755 4.07 51.19 -33.53
CA SER A 755 3.73 49.78 -33.39
C SER A 755 3.76 49.06 -34.74
N THR A 756 4.39 47.88 -34.77
CA THR A 756 4.46 47.03 -35.95
C THR A 756 3.57 45.80 -35.80
N THR A 757 2.81 45.48 -36.85
CA THR A 757 1.99 44.26 -36.95
C THR A 757 2.36 43.36 -38.12
N ASP A 758 3.04 43.90 -39.13
CA ASP A 758 3.22 43.23 -40.43
C ASP A 758 4.69 42.85 -40.70
N ALA A 759 5.61 43.23 -39.82
CA ALA A 759 7.02 42.93 -39.95
C ALA A 759 7.31 41.45 -39.65
N LYS A 760 8.14 40.81 -40.49
CA LYS A 760 8.50 39.39 -40.34
C LYS A 760 9.94 39.13 -40.74
N ILE A 761 10.54 38.13 -40.10
CA ILE A 761 11.82 37.55 -40.51
C ILE A 761 11.57 36.10 -40.92
N THR A 762 11.91 35.75 -42.16
CA THR A 762 11.78 34.37 -42.68
C THR A 762 13.16 33.75 -42.83
N ILE A 763 13.36 32.55 -42.27
CA ILE A 763 14.61 31.79 -42.38
C ILE A 763 14.35 30.40 -42.95
N SER A 764 15.30 29.87 -43.71
CA SER A 764 15.20 28.54 -44.32
C SER A 764 15.96 27.47 -43.53
N TYR A 765 15.49 26.22 -43.62
CA TYR A 765 16.17 25.03 -43.09
C TYR A 765 16.13 23.88 -44.11
N SER A 766 17.06 22.93 -43.99
CA SER A 766 17.12 21.74 -44.83
C SER A 766 16.81 20.43 -44.09
N ASP A 767 16.29 19.44 -44.82
CA ASP A 767 16.05 18.06 -44.35
C ASP A 767 15.28 18.00 -43.01
N GLY A 768 14.17 18.73 -42.92
CA GLY A 768 13.22 18.58 -41.82
C GLY A 768 12.63 17.17 -41.79
N ASN A 769 12.38 16.66 -40.58
CA ASN A 769 11.89 15.29 -40.39
C ASN A 769 10.36 15.17 -40.27
N GLY A 770 9.60 16.26 -40.39
CA GLY A 770 8.14 16.23 -40.26
C GLY A 770 7.61 16.52 -38.84
N GLU A 771 8.49 16.65 -37.85
CA GLU A 771 8.12 16.68 -36.44
C GLU A 771 7.81 18.08 -35.91
N SER A 772 7.04 18.13 -34.82
CA SER A 772 6.51 19.38 -34.26
C SER A 772 7.51 20.13 -33.39
N TYR A 773 7.85 21.37 -33.75
CA TYR A 773 8.64 22.29 -32.94
C TYR A 773 7.74 23.22 -32.11
N LEU A 774 8.23 23.60 -30.93
CA LEU A 774 7.55 24.56 -30.05
C LEU A 774 7.71 25.99 -30.56
N GLY A 775 6.69 26.81 -30.30
CA GLY A 775 6.75 28.24 -30.57
C GLY A 775 7.77 28.95 -29.68
N GLN A 776 8.28 30.10 -30.14
CA GLN A 776 9.28 30.91 -29.43
C GLN A 776 8.84 32.37 -29.37
N SER A 777 9.16 33.05 -28.28
CA SER A 777 8.94 34.48 -28.11
C SER A 777 10.22 35.12 -27.59
N ILE A 778 10.84 35.96 -28.42
CA ILE A 778 12.24 36.36 -28.28
C ILE A 778 12.31 37.88 -28.29
N LYS A 779 12.69 38.46 -27.14
CA LYS A 779 12.90 39.90 -27.01
C LYS A 779 14.20 40.30 -27.72
N SER A 780 14.20 41.45 -28.38
CA SER A 780 15.41 42.00 -28.97
C SER A 780 16.40 42.47 -27.90
N ARG A 781 17.71 42.42 -28.18
CA ARG A 781 18.78 42.87 -27.25
C ARG A 781 19.25 44.30 -27.46
N ASN A 782 19.30 44.78 -28.71
CA ASN A 782 19.89 46.08 -29.06
C ASN A 782 18.83 47.17 -29.29
N VAL A 783 17.56 46.79 -29.45
CA VAL A 783 16.42 47.71 -29.53
C VAL A 783 15.32 47.18 -28.62
N ASN A 784 15.00 47.91 -27.56
CA ASN A 784 13.93 47.50 -26.65
C ASN A 784 12.54 47.66 -27.29
N GLY A 785 11.55 46.96 -26.72
CA GLY A 785 10.14 47.06 -27.12
C GLY A 785 9.71 46.17 -28.30
N LEU A 786 10.63 45.42 -28.91
CA LEU A 786 10.34 44.45 -29.98
C LEU A 786 10.43 42.99 -29.50
N THR A 787 9.51 42.15 -29.99
CA THR A 787 9.50 40.70 -29.76
C THR A 787 9.30 39.96 -31.09
N ALA A 788 10.19 39.03 -31.40
CA ALA A 788 10.03 38.07 -32.49
C ALA A 788 9.27 36.84 -31.99
N VAL A 789 8.18 36.48 -32.68
CA VAL A 789 7.29 35.39 -32.31
C VAL A 789 7.28 34.35 -33.43
N LEU A 790 7.72 33.13 -33.11
CA LEU A 790 7.52 31.93 -33.92
C LEU A 790 6.36 31.14 -33.31
N ASP A 791 5.31 30.89 -34.08
CA ASP A 791 4.23 30.01 -33.62
C ASP A 791 4.68 28.55 -33.60
N ALA A 792 4.09 27.74 -32.72
CA ALA A 792 4.34 26.29 -32.74
C ALA A 792 3.87 25.69 -34.08
N GLY A 793 4.63 24.73 -34.60
CA GLY A 793 4.36 24.13 -35.90
C GLY A 793 5.13 22.84 -36.07
N SER A 794 5.22 22.35 -37.31
CA SER A 794 6.03 21.16 -37.63
C SER A 794 7.00 21.47 -38.75
N PHE A 795 8.18 20.85 -38.70
CA PHE A 795 9.08 20.88 -39.84
C PHE A 795 8.43 20.18 -41.03
N ASN A 796 8.69 20.67 -42.23
CA ASN A 796 8.37 19.92 -43.44
C ASN A 796 9.20 18.63 -43.47
N LYS A 797 8.71 17.60 -44.16
CA LYS A 797 9.58 16.48 -44.58
C LYS A 797 10.42 16.96 -45.76
N GLY A 798 11.71 17.22 -45.52
CA GLY A 798 12.60 17.92 -46.45
C GLY A 798 12.73 19.41 -46.11
N ASP A 799 13.07 20.23 -47.11
CA ASP A 799 13.34 21.66 -46.90
C ASP A 799 12.10 22.47 -46.51
N GLY A 800 12.30 23.54 -45.74
CA GLY A 800 11.22 24.42 -45.32
C GLY A 800 11.68 25.76 -44.80
N VAL A 801 10.73 26.52 -44.25
CA VAL A 801 10.96 27.86 -43.71
C VAL A 801 10.31 28.03 -42.34
N LEU A 802 10.91 28.89 -41.52
CA LEU A 802 10.35 29.39 -40.26
C LEU A 802 10.09 30.88 -40.40
N VAL A 803 8.91 31.32 -39.95
CA VAL A 803 8.47 32.72 -40.05
C VAL A 803 8.31 33.30 -38.66
N PHE A 804 9.13 34.28 -38.32
CA PHE A 804 9.04 35.03 -37.07
C PHE A 804 8.26 36.32 -37.31
N ASN A 805 7.10 36.46 -36.68
CA ASN A 805 6.34 37.70 -36.68
C ASN A 805 6.95 38.67 -35.67
N ILE A 806 7.28 39.88 -36.09
CA ILE A 806 7.82 40.92 -35.21
C ILE A 806 6.67 41.79 -34.71
N THR A 807 6.59 41.92 -33.40
CA THR A 807 5.54 42.70 -32.72
C THR A 807 6.14 43.67 -31.70
N GLY A 808 5.37 44.69 -31.33
CA GLY A 808 5.74 45.67 -30.30
C GLY A 808 5.96 47.07 -30.86
N ILE A 809 6.57 47.94 -30.05
CA ILE A 809 6.89 49.33 -30.38
C ILE A 809 8.38 49.51 -30.10
N PRO A 810 9.24 49.73 -31.11
CA PRO A 810 10.66 49.90 -30.88
C PRO A 810 10.94 51.22 -30.17
N GLU A 811 11.62 51.16 -29.02
CA GLU A 811 11.88 52.35 -28.18
C GLU A 811 13.02 53.22 -28.72
N MET A 812 13.94 52.61 -29.48
CA MET A 812 15.07 53.28 -30.11
C MET A 812 15.31 52.80 -31.54
N MET A 813 16.04 53.61 -32.30
CA MET A 813 16.52 53.27 -33.64
C MET A 813 17.76 52.38 -33.57
N GLY A 814 18.01 51.56 -34.59
CA GLY A 814 19.19 50.69 -34.67
C GLY A 814 18.87 49.27 -35.14
N ASN A 815 19.85 48.38 -35.04
CA ASN A 815 19.68 46.98 -35.44
C ASN A 815 19.10 46.17 -34.29
N ALA A 816 17.83 45.76 -34.40
CA ALA A 816 17.19 44.86 -33.46
C ALA A 816 17.70 43.43 -33.70
N GLU A 817 18.34 42.83 -32.69
CA GLU A 817 18.91 41.47 -32.77
C GLU A 817 18.11 40.47 -31.94
N PHE A 818 17.78 39.33 -32.54
CA PHE A 818 17.04 38.22 -31.92
C PHE A 818 17.87 36.94 -31.95
N PHE A 819 18.19 36.41 -30.77
CA PHE A 819 19.00 35.21 -30.60
C PHE A 819 18.08 33.99 -30.53
N ILE A 820 18.08 33.15 -31.56
CA ILE A 820 17.17 32.01 -31.68
C ILE A 820 17.95 30.68 -31.59
N THR A 821 17.27 29.62 -31.14
CA THR A 821 17.80 28.26 -31.17
C THR A 821 16.74 27.31 -31.73
N ILE A 822 17.05 26.63 -32.84
CA ILE A 822 16.14 25.72 -33.53
C ILE A 822 16.84 24.38 -33.71
N SER A 823 16.31 23.31 -33.10
CA SER A 823 16.88 21.94 -33.25
C SER A 823 18.40 21.89 -32.97
N GLY A 824 18.87 22.67 -31.98
CA GLY A 824 20.29 22.77 -31.61
C GLY A 824 21.14 23.75 -32.45
N PHE A 825 20.61 24.31 -33.54
CA PHE A 825 21.29 25.36 -34.30
C PHE A 825 21.03 26.74 -33.69
N HIS A 826 22.09 27.53 -33.54
CA HIS A 826 22.02 28.88 -33.00
C HIS A 826 22.11 29.91 -34.12
N CYS A 827 21.29 30.95 -34.03
CA CYS A 827 21.18 31.97 -35.07
C CYS A 827 20.89 33.35 -34.47
N VAL A 828 21.42 34.41 -35.09
CA VAL A 828 21.10 35.81 -34.74
C VAL A 828 20.37 36.44 -35.91
N LEU A 829 19.10 36.76 -35.71
CA LEU A 829 18.29 37.47 -36.70
C LEU A 829 18.38 38.96 -36.44
N THR A 830 18.62 39.75 -37.48
CA THR A 830 18.78 41.20 -37.36
C THR A 830 17.80 41.94 -38.25
N MET A 831 17.07 42.92 -37.70
CA MET A 831 16.18 43.81 -38.46
C MET A 831 16.43 45.28 -38.08
N GLU A 832 16.59 46.14 -39.07
CA GLU A 832 16.86 47.57 -38.86
C GLU A 832 15.58 48.33 -38.46
N VAL A 833 15.71 49.18 -37.45
CA VAL A 833 14.69 50.12 -36.99
C VAL A 833 15.07 51.52 -37.46
N LEU A 834 14.19 52.09 -38.28
CA LEU A 834 14.36 53.38 -38.92
C LEU A 834 13.90 54.55 -38.03
N CYS A 835 14.37 55.72 -38.44
CA CYS A 835 14.11 57.00 -37.79
C CYS A 835 12.67 57.47 -37.94
N PHE A 836 12.06 57.94 -36.85
CA PHE A 836 10.66 58.40 -36.83
C PHE A 836 10.41 59.54 -37.81
N SER A 837 11.27 60.57 -37.79
CA SER A 837 11.12 61.76 -38.63
C SER A 837 11.30 61.53 -40.12
N SER A 838 11.82 60.37 -40.52
CA SER A 838 11.88 59.98 -41.94
C SER A 838 10.52 59.57 -42.50
N PHE A 839 9.53 59.27 -41.64
CA PHE A 839 8.22 58.75 -42.03
C PHE A 839 7.05 59.59 -41.49
N PHE A 840 7.25 60.28 -40.38
CA PHE A 840 6.20 61.00 -39.68
C PHE A 840 6.66 62.40 -39.28
N GLU A 841 5.77 63.38 -39.40
CA GLU A 841 5.97 64.71 -38.83
C GLU A 841 5.80 64.66 -37.31
N THR A 842 6.50 65.54 -36.60
CA THR A 842 6.35 65.65 -35.14
C THR A 842 5.02 66.31 -34.81
N GLU A 843 4.24 65.68 -33.93
CA GLU A 843 2.98 66.26 -33.45
C GLU A 843 3.23 67.62 -32.76
N VAL A 844 2.41 68.62 -33.09
CA VAL A 844 2.48 69.97 -32.54
C VAL A 844 1.42 70.14 -31.46
N VAL A 845 1.87 70.17 -30.21
CA VAL A 845 1.00 70.43 -29.05
C VAL A 845 1.58 71.60 -28.25
N ASP A 846 0.75 72.61 -28.03
CA ASP A 846 1.12 73.80 -27.26
C ASP A 846 1.24 73.50 -25.76
N VAL A 847 2.35 73.93 -25.16
CA VAL A 847 2.53 73.97 -23.72
C VAL A 847 2.97 75.37 -23.27
N ILE A 848 2.29 75.92 -22.27
CA ILE A 848 2.60 77.25 -21.71
C ILE A 848 3.40 77.05 -20.42
N ASN A 849 4.57 77.69 -20.32
CA ASN A 849 5.22 77.84 -19.03
C ASN A 849 4.54 78.98 -18.26
N PRO A 850 3.84 78.73 -17.13
CA PRO A 850 3.09 79.75 -16.42
C PRO A 850 3.97 80.80 -15.73
N ILE A 851 5.27 80.54 -15.56
CA ILE A 851 6.23 81.46 -14.94
C ILE A 851 6.74 82.47 -15.98
N THR A 852 7.11 82.00 -17.18
CA THR A 852 7.66 82.86 -18.25
C THR A 852 6.59 83.42 -19.18
N GLY A 853 5.40 82.81 -19.22
CA GLY A 853 4.31 83.18 -20.13
C GLY A 853 4.53 82.75 -21.58
N LYS A 854 5.61 82.01 -21.87
CA LYS A 854 5.98 81.57 -23.22
C LYS A 854 5.29 80.25 -23.60
N THR A 855 4.95 80.11 -24.88
CA THR A 855 4.34 78.89 -25.45
C THR A 855 5.37 78.10 -26.26
N TRP A 856 5.46 76.81 -26.00
CA TRP A 856 6.44 75.88 -26.56
C TRP A 856 5.75 74.64 -27.13
N MET A 857 6.48 73.82 -27.89
CA MET A 857 6.07 72.44 -28.18
C MET A 857 6.27 71.53 -26.95
N ASP A 858 5.33 70.63 -26.69
CA ASP A 858 5.38 69.65 -25.59
C ASP A 858 6.45 68.55 -25.76
N ARG A 859 6.99 68.37 -26.97
CA ARG A 859 8.06 67.39 -27.29
C ARG A 859 9.18 67.97 -28.15
N ASN A 860 10.30 67.24 -28.20
CA ASN A 860 11.43 67.59 -29.07
C ASN A 860 11.05 67.37 -30.53
N LEU A 861 11.64 68.15 -31.43
CA LEU A 861 11.47 67.92 -32.85
C LEU A 861 12.07 66.56 -33.23
N GLY A 862 11.29 65.74 -33.94
CA GLY A 862 11.60 64.34 -34.27
C GLY A 862 11.13 63.31 -33.23
N ALA A 863 10.53 63.73 -32.10
CA ALA A 863 10.04 62.82 -31.08
C ALA A 863 8.65 62.27 -31.41
N SER A 864 8.43 60.98 -31.10
CA SER A 864 7.12 60.34 -31.30
C SER A 864 6.13 60.65 -30.18
N GLN A 865 6.61 61.00 -28.98
CA GLN A 865 5.78 61.38 -27.84
C GLN A 865 6.40 62.48 -26.97
N ALA A 866 5.58 63.08 -26.10
CA ALA A 866 6.05 63.95 -25.04
C ALA A 866 6.74 63.15 -23.93
N ALA A 867 7.74 63.76 -23.29
CA ALA A 867 8.56 63.06 -22.31
C ALA A 867 7.76 62.66 -21.06
N THR A 868 7.83 61.38 -20.72
CA THR A 868 7.31 60.81 -19.47
C THR A 868 8.39 60.68 -18.40
N SER A 869 9.66 60.64 -18.80
CA SER A 869 10.83 60.67 -17.93
C SER A 869 12.01 61.36 -18.62
N SER A 870 13.08 61.68 -17.89
CA SER A 870 14.27 62.27 -18.49
C SER A 870 15.02 61.30 -19.41
N THR A 871 14.78 59.99 -19.28
CA THR A 871 15.40 58.94 -20.08
C THR A 871 14.42 58.30 -21.07
N ASP A 872 13.32 59.00 -21.38
CA ASP A 872 12.30 58.53 -22.31
C ASP A 872 12.82 58.63 -23.76
N GLU A 873 13.22 57.48 -24.31
CA GLU A 873 13.87 57.40 -25.62
C GLU A 873 12.94 57.82 -26.77
N LEU A 874 11.63 57.61 -26.62
CA LEU A 874 10.62 58.02 -27.58
C LEU A 874 10.41 59.53 -27.60
N ALA A 875 10.81 60.22 -26.52
CA ALA A 875 10.71 61.67 -26.38
C ALA A 875 12.00 62.43 -26.71
N TYR A 876 13.12 61.73 -26.91
CA TYR A 876 14.42 62.35 -27.16
C TYR A 876 14.45 63.21 -28.43
N GLY A 877 13.68 62.83 -29.45
CA GLY A 877 13.70 63.47 -30.76
C GLY A 877 15.05 63.38 -31.47
N ASP A 878 15.24 64.20 -32.49
CA ASP A 878 16.40 64.16 -33.37
C ASP A 878 17.52 65.13 -32.94
N LEU A 879 18.70 64.96 -33.55
CA LEU A 879 19.91 65.73 -33.24
C LEU A 879 20.40 66.50 -34.46
N TYR A 880 20.01 67.78 -34.52
CA TYR A 880 20.22 68.65 -35.67
C TYR A 880 21.59 69.33 -35.63
N GLN A 881 22.26 69.45 -36.79
CA GLN A 881 23.40 70.35 -36.95
C GLN A 881 22.91 71.80 -37.03
N TRP A 882 23.59 72.73 -36.34
CA TRP A 882 23.07 74.09 -36.20
C TRP A 882 22.95 74.78 -37.55
N GLY A 883 21.79 75.37 -37.85
CA GLY A 883 21.52 76.07 -39.11
C GLY A 883 21.10 75.18 -40.28
N ARG A 884 20.91 73.87 -40.09
CA ARG A 884 20.56 72.93 -41.17
C ARG A 884 19.08 72.52 -41.11
N LEU A 885 18.42 72.39 -42.26
CA LEU A 885 17.06 71.84 -42.36
C LEU A 885 17.05 70.33 -42.07
N ALA A 886 15.88 69.80 -41.70
CA ALA A 886 15.64 68.36 -41.64
C ALA A 886 15.76 67.77 -43.06
N ASP A 887 16.84 67.06 -43.34
CA ASP A 887 17.14 66.41 -44.65
C ASP A 887 17.51 64.93 -44.49
N GLY A 888 17.41 64.40 -43.27
CA GLY A 888 17.79 63.04 -42.87
C GLY A 888 19.00 63.00 -41.92
N HIS A 889 19.81 64.06 -41.88
CA HIS A 889 21.02 64.08 -41.04
C HIS A 889 20.74 64.10 -39.54
N GLN A 890 19.55 64.57 -39.18
CA GLN A 890 19.13 64.73 -37.80
C GLN A 890 18.90 63.37 -37.11
N CYS A 891 18.64 62.32 -37.90
CA CYS A 891 18.48 60.97 -37.41
C CYS A 891 19.78 60.52 -36.73
N ARG A 892 19.67 60.07 -35.48
CA ARG A 892 20.83 59.78 -34.61
C ARG A 892 21.81 58.75 -35.21
N ASN A 893 21.32 57.85 -36.05
CA ASN A 893 22.07 56.81 -36.77
C ASN A 893 22.33 57.13 -38.25
N SER A 894 22.06 58.36 -38.71
CA SER A 894 22.27 58.72 -40.11
C SER A 894 23.71 58.42 -40.54
N PRO A 895 23.95 58.10 -41.82
CA PRO A 895 25.30 58.00 -42.35
C PRO A 895 26.10 59.29 -42.12
N THR A 896 27.42 59.19 -42.27
CA THR A 896 28.33 60.33 -42.06
C THR A 896 29.16 60.60 -43.29
N THR A 897 29.48 61.87 -43.51
CA THR A 897 30.40 62.31 -44.57
C THR A 897 31.39 63.32 -44.01
N ALA A 898 32.64 63.28 -44.45
CA ALA A 898 33.65 64.28 -44.08
C ALA A 898 33.67 65.50 -45.03
N ILE A 899 32.80 65.54 -46.05
CA ILE A 899 32.75 66.60 -47.05
C ILE A 899 31.85 67.73 -46.55
N LEU A 900 32.44 68.92 -46.33
CA LEU A 900 31.70 70.12 -45.95
C LEU A 900 30.84 70.64 -47.11
N SER A 901 29.68 71.21 -46.77
CA SER A 901 28.76 71.77 -47.77
C SER A 901 29.18 73.17 -48.22
N SER A 902 29.13 73.44 -49.53
CA SER A 902 29.22 74.80 -50.09
C SER A 902 27.86 75.51 -50.19
N SER A 903 26.77 74.83 -49.86
CA SER A 903 25.38 75.29 -49.96
C SER A 903 24.71 75.31 -48.58
N HIS A 904 23.73 76.20 -48.40
CA HIS A 904 22.85 76.21 -47.22
C HIS A 904 21.95 74.97 -47.13
N GLN A 905 21.79 74.22 -48.22
CA GLN A 905 21.03 72.98 -48.28
C GLN A 905 21.89 71.91 -49.00
N PRO A 906 22.46 70.96 -48.25
CA PRO A 906 23.16 69.81 -48.84
C PRO A 906 22.20 68.93 -49.67
N ILE A 907 22.74 68.23 -50.66
CA ILE A 907 21.96 67.32 -51.53
C ILE A 907 21.83 65.90 -50.97
N HIS A 908 22.25 65.68 -49.72
CA HIS A 908 22.22 64.38 -49.05
C HIS A 908 21.86 64.55 -47.57
N GLY A 909 21.26 63.53 -46.98
CA GLY A 909 20.93 63.47 -45.56
C GLY A 909 22.07 63.01 -44.65
N ASP A 910 23.31 62.89 -45.13
CA ASP A 910 24.41 62.46 -44.26
C ASP A 910 24.77 63.55 -43.24
N PHE A 911 25.14 63.13 -42.03
CA PHE A 911 25.67 64.02 -41.01
C PHE A 911 27.12 64.39 -41.33
N ILE A 912 27.39 65.69 -41.40
CA ILE A 912 28.67 66.21 -41.88
C ILE A 912 29.67 66.28 -40.71
N LEU A 913 30.75 65.52 -40.81
CA LEU A 913 31.81 65.47 -39.82
C LEU A 913 32.75 66.67 -39.95
N THR A 914 33.02 67.37 -38.85
CA THR A 914 33.97 68.50 -38.85
C THR A 914 35.28 68.07 -38.17
N ASN A 915 35.98 67.14 -38.82
CA ASN A 915 37.16 66.43 -38.27
C ASN A 915 38.47 67.25 -38.31
N THR A 916 38.43 68.46 -38.86
CA THR A 916 39.60 69.35 -38.88
C THR A 916 39.84 69.97 -37.50
N ASN A 917 41.09 70.08 -37.06
CA ASN A 917 41.46 70.79 -35.81
C ASN A 917 41.39 72.33 -35.91
N LEU A 918 40.75 72.86 -36.96
CA LEU A 918 40.68 74.29 -37.26
C LEU A 918 39.27 74.81 -36.97
N ASP A 919 39.20 75.87 -36.17
CA ASP A 919 38.01 76.70 -36.00
C ASP A 919 37.58 77.18 -37.40
N PRO A 920 36.28 77.09 -37.77
CA PRO A 920 35.15 77.22 -36.86
C PRO A 920 34.34 75.95 -36.50
N PHE A 921 34.76 74.74 -36.92
CA PHE A 921 34.01 73.48 -36.71
C PHE A 921 32.53 73.54 -37.17
N ASP A 922 32.32 73.99 -38.40
CA ASP A 922 31.01 74.13 -39.03
C ASP A 922 30.84 73.10 -40.16
N TRP A 923 29.60 72.69 -40.42
CA TRP A 923 29.28 71.76 -41.50
C TRP A 923 29.32 72.44 -42.89
N GLN A 924 29.30 73.79 -42.93
CA GLN A 924 29.51 74.57 -44.16
C GLN A 924 30.96 75.03 -44.33
N ILE A 925 31.39 75.18 -45.59
CA ILE A 925 32.68 75.78 -45.97
C ILE A 925 32.72 77.26 -45.59
N SER A 926 31.61 77.99 -45.79
CA SER A 926 31.47 79.39 -45.41
C SER A 926 30.32 79.52 -44.42
N GLN A 927 30.59 79.98 -43.20
CA GLN A 927 29.58 80.04 -42.16
C GLN A 927 28.52 81.10 -42.45
N ASN A 928 27.26 80.74 -42.24
CA ASN A 928 26.14 81.68 -42.29
C ASN A 928 25.40 81.73 -40.94
N PRO A 929 25.49 82.84 -40.18
CA PRO A 929 24.81 82.97 -38.89
C PRO A 929 23.29 83.26 -39.00
N ASN A 930 22.76 83.47 -40.21
CA ASN A 930 21.37 83.89 -40.42
C ASN A 930 20.39 82.74 -40.71
N LEU A 931 20.83 81.48 -40.59
CA LEU A 931 20.05 80.32 -41.04
C LEU A 931 18.82 80.01 -40.17
N TRP A 932 18.88 80.30 -38.87
CA TRP A 932 17.81 80.00 -37.90
C TRP A 932 17.23 81.26 -37.22
N GLN A 933 17.31 82.44 -37.86
CA GLN A 933 16.88 83.71 -37.26
C GLN A 933 15.39 83.98 -37.49
N GLY A 934 14.59 83.87 -36.45
CA GLY A 934 13.15 84.20 -36.47
C GLY A 934 12.28 83.16 -37.17
N LEU A 935 10.99 83.49 -37.31
CA LEU A 935 9.98 82.62 -37.93
C LEU A 935 10.28 82.32 -39.41
N ASP A 936 10.72 83.35 -40.16
CA ASP A 936 11.09 83.26 -41.59
C ASP A 936 12.56 82.87 -41.81
N GLY A 937 13.20 82.20 -40.84
CA GLY A 937 14.59 81.77 -40.95
C GLY A 937 14.80 80.79 -42.12
N ILE A 938 15.86 81.00 -42.92
CA ILE A 938 16.15 80.28 -44.18
C ILE A 938 16.04 78.75 -44.04
N ASN A 939 16.50 78.22 -42.91
CA ASN A 939 16.53 76.78 -42.62
C ASN A 939 15.81 76.44 -41.31
N ASN A 940 14.78 77.18 -40.92
CA ASN A 940 14.00 76.89 -39.71
C ASN A 940 13.41 75.47 -39.79
N PRO A 941 13.83 74.51 -38.94
CA PRO A 941 13.30 73.15 -38.95
C PRO A 941 11.98 73.02 -38.16
N CYS A 942 11.58 74.06 -37.42
CA CYS A 942 10.37 74.05 -36.63
C CYS A 942 9.11 74.16 -37.52
N PRO A 943 7.97 73.57 -37.11
CA PRO A 943 6.70 73.67 -37.84
C PRO A 943 6.19 75.10 -37.98
N ASP A 944 5.25 75.32 -38.90
CA ASP A 944 4.62 76.62 -39.15
C ASP A 944 4.15 77.30 -37.85
N GLY A 945 4.53 78.57 -37.67
CA GLY A 945 4.24 79.34 -36.45
C GLY A 945 5.22 79.13 -35.28
N TYR A 946 6.20 78.24 -35.44
CA TYR A 946 7.25 78.00 -34.45
C TYR A 946 8.64 78.28 -35.02
N ARG A 947 9.55 78.67 -34.13
CA ARG A 947 10.96 78.87 -34.43
C ARG A 947 11.84 78.25 -33.36
N LEU A 948 13.16 78.25 -33.58
CA LEU A 948 14.09 78.00 -32.49
C LEU A 948 14.04 79.13 -31.45
N PRO A 949 14.14 78.78 -30.16
CA PRO A 949 14.20 79.76 -29.09
C PRO A 949 15.52 80.53 -29.13
N THR A 950 15.49 81.76 -28.67
CA THR A 950 16.72 82.51 -28.36
C THR A 950 17.36 81.98 -27.09
N ASP A 951 18.64 82.26 -26.89
CA ASP A 951 19.32 81.97 -25.62
C ASP A 951 18.65 82.67 -24.43
N THR A 952 18.14 83.89 -24.62
CA THR A 952 17.40 84.62 -23.58
C THR A 952 16.14 83.86 -23.16
N GLU A 953 15.35 83.37 -24.13
CA GLU A 953 14.15 82.57 -23.85
C GLU A 953 14.47 81.23 -23.19
N LEU A 954 15.59 80.59 -23.59
CA LEU A 954 16.07 79.37 -22.92
C LEU A 954 16.60 79.65 -21.50
N ASP A 955 17.20 80.82 -21.25
CA ASP A 955 17.65 81.20 -19.90
C ASP A 955 16.47 81.52 -18.99
N GLU A 956 15.45 82.23 -19.51
CA GLU A 956 14.18 82.47 -18.81
C GLU A 956 13.51 81.14 -18.43
N GLU A 957 13.45 80.19 -19.38
CA GLU A 957 12.96 78.83 -19.11
C GLU A 957 13.80 78.15 -18.02
N ARG A 958 15.13 78.13 -18.15
CA ARG A 958 16.06 77.53 -17.17
C ARG A 958 15.92 78.13 -15.77
N LEU A 959 15.76 79.45 -15.67
CA LEU A 959 15.61 80.17 -14.40
C LEU A 959 14.24 79.91 -13.74
N SER A 960 13.25 79.42 -14.49
CA SER A 960 11.96 79.00 -13.94
C SER A 960 12.02 77.65 -13.21
N TRP A 961 13.13 76.89 -13.30
CA TRP A 961 13.25 75.56 -12.72
C TRP A 961 13.43 75.63 -11.20
N THR A 962 12.60 74.92 -10.45
CA THR A 962 12.74 74.82 -9.00
C THR A 962 14.05 74.11 -8.63
N GLY A 963 14.94 74.77 -7.89
CA GLY A 963 16.20 74.19 -7.39
C GLY A 963 17.40 74.24 -8.35
N LEU A 964 17.20 74.57 -9.63
CA LEU A 964 18.23 74.49 -10.69
C LEU A 964 18.89 73.09 -10.82
N ASP A 965 18.17 72.02 -10.46
CA ASP A 965 18.66 70.64 -10.35
C ASP A 965 18.89 69.92 -11.70
N GLY A 966 19.29 70.65 -12.74
CA GLY A 966 19.69 70.09 -14.03
C GLY A 966 18.62 69.20 -14.68
N ILE A 967 18.88 67.89 -14.77
CA ILE A 967 17.93 66.91 -15.36
C ILE A 967 16.58 66.92 -14.65
N VAL A 968 16.56 66.94 -13.32
CA VAL A 968 15.31 66.90 -12.53
C VAL A 968 14.54 68.21 -12.71
N GLY A 969 15.26 69.33 -12.71
CA GLY A 969 14.67 70.65 -12.95
C GLY A 969 14.00 70.75 -14.32
N GLY A 970 14.71 70.35 -15.38
CA GLY A 970 14.19 70.39 -16.76
C GLY A 970 13.04 69.43 -17.02
N LEU A 971 13.02 68.28 -16.36
CA LEU A 971 11.90 67.33 -16.45
C LEU A 971 10.65 67.82 -15.69
N ASN A 972 10.83 68.54 -14.58
CA ASN A 972 9.72 69.01 -13.74
C ASN A 972 9.01 70.26 -14.30
N THR A 973 9.50 70.87 -15.37
CA THR A 973 8.79 71.97 -16.03
C THR A 973 7.64 71.46 -16.90
N PRO A 974 6.69 72.33 -17.28
CA PRO A 974 5.66 71.96 -18.25
C PRO A 974 6.23 71.42 -19.57
N LEU A 975 7.41 71.87 -19.99
CA LEU A 975 8.07 71.43 -21.23
C LEU A 975 8.62 70.00 -21.14
N ARG A 976 8.92 69.53 -19.92
CA ARG A 976 9.50 68.20 -19.63
C ARG A 976 10.67 67.86 -20.55
N LEU A 977 11.79 68.57 -20.42
CA LEU A 977 12.94 68.39 -21.31
C LEU A 977 13.68 67.07 -21.00
N PRO A 978 13.74 66.11 -21.94
CA PRO A 978 14.49 64.88 -21.71
C PRO A 978 16.01 65.07 -21.88
N ALA A 979 16.78 64.18 -21.27
CA ALA A 979 18.23 64.08 -21.38
C ALA A 979 18.62 63.30 -22.64
N ALA A 980 18.33 63.88 -23.80
CA ALA A 980 18.42 63.24 -25.11
C ALA A 980 19.85 62.98 -25.62
N GLY A 981 20.89 63.39 -24.90
CA GLY A 981 22.28 63.30 -25.32
C GLY A 981 22.63 64.25 -26.46
N GLU A 982 23.78 64.00 -27.09
CA GLU A 982 24.30 64.79 -28.21
C GLU A 982 25.05 63.91 -29.21
N ARG A 983 25.10 64.35 -30.47
CA ARG A 983 25.91 63.73 -31.52
C ARG A 983 27.13 64.61 -31.76
N GLY A 984 28.29 64.13 -31.35
CA GLY A 984 29.53 64.89 -31.46
C GLY A 984 29.87 65.19 -32.91
N ARG A 985 30.74 66.19 -33.13
CA ARG A 985 31.23 66.60 -34.47
C ARG A 985 31.95 65.51 -35.27
N PHE A 986 32.37 64.44 -34.58
CA PHE A 986 33.00 63.25 -35.15
C PHE A 986 31.98 62.15 -35.52
N GLY A 987 30.69 62.40 -35.30
CA GLY A 987 29.58 61.51 -35.66
C GLY A 987 29.13 60.55 -34.55
N TRP A 988 29.90 60.43 -33.46
CA TRP A 988 29.56 59.55 -32.35
C TRP A 988 28.44 60.12 -31.49
N LEU A 989 27.45 59.28 -31.18
CA LEU A 989 26.39 59.58 -30.22
C LEU A 989 26.92 59.36 -28.80
N SER A 990 26.64 60.30 -27.88
CA SER A 990 27.15 60.23 -26.50
C SER A 990 26.17 60.81 -25.48
N SER A 991 26.34 60.41 -24.22
CA SER A 991 25.65 60.98 -23.06
C SER A 991 24.11 60.86 -23.08
N ILE A 992 23.60 59.85 -23.80
CA ILE A 992 22.16 59.52 -23.87
C ILE A 992 21.64 59.22 -22.46
N GLY A 993 20.51 59.80 -22.08
CA GLY A 993 19.91 59.68 -20.74
C GLY A 993 20.64 60.44 -19.63
N ILE A 994 21.78 61.07 -19.92
CA ILE A 994 22.65 61.70 -18.93
C ILE A 994 22.76 63.22 -19.13
N VAL A 995 22.62 63.71 -20.37
CA VAL A 995 22.74 65.12 -20.72
C VAL A 995 21.56 65.54 -21.58
N GLY A 996 20.99 66.72 -21.32
CA GLY A 996 20.17 67.43 -22.28
C GLY A 996 20.95 68.59 -22.88
N ARG A 997 21.06 68.64 -24.22
CA ARG A 997 21.64 69.79 -24.92
C ARG A 997 20.69 70.25 -26.03
N TYR A 998 20.28 71.52 -25.95
CA TYR A 998 19.24 72.11 -26.79
C TYR A 998 19.77 73.33 -27.53
N TRP A 999 19.54 73.39 -28.83
CA TRP A 999 19.95 74.54 -29.65
C TRP A 999 19.13 75.79 -29.35
N SER A 1000 19.81 76.94 -29.38
CA SER A 1000 19.19 78.25 -29.55
C SER A 1000 19.43 78.78 -30.97
N SER A 1001 18.62 79.74 -31.42
CA SER A 1001 18.88 80.56 -32.60
C SER A 1001 20.00 81.59 -32.37
N THR A 1002 20.41 81.84 -31.12
CA THR A 1002 21.42 82.86 -30.80
C THR A 1002 22.84 82.39 -31.15
N VAL A 1003 23.52 83.24 -31.91
CA VAL A 1003 24.93 83.11 -32.26
C VAL A 1003 25.78 83.78 -31.18
N ASN A 1004 26.78 83.07 -30.62
CA ASN A 1004 27.68 83.65 -29.61
C ASN A 1004 28.77 84.50 -30.27
N ASN A 1005 29.45 83.91 -31.25
CA ASN A 1005 30.49 84.55 -32.05
C ASN A 1005 30.42 83.97 -33.48
N ASN A 1006 31.33 84.40 -34.36
CA ASN A 1006 31.29 83.95 -35.76
C ASN A 1006 31.34 82.41 -35.89
N SER A 1007 32.01 81.70 -34.98
CA SER A 1007 32.24 80.24 -35.06
C SER A 1007 31.29 79.35 -34.25
N ARG A 1008 30.51 79.88 -33.29
CA ARG A 1008 29.70 79.06 -32.36
C ARG A 1008 28.29 79.62 -32.12
N SER A 1009 27.39 78.73 -31.70
CA SER A 1009 26.02 79.07 -31.29
C SER A 1009 25.75 78.62 -29.86
N LEU A 1010 24.78 79.25 -29.20
CA LEU A 1010 24.47 78.94 -27.80
C LEU A 1010 23.54 77.73 -27.68
N THR A 1011 23.78 76.94 -26.63
CA THR A 1011 22.93 75.82 -26.24
C THR A 1011 22.53 75.92 -24.78
N LEU A 1012 21.31 75.50 -24.45
CA LEU A 1012 20.99 75.08 -23.09
C LEU A 1012 21.57 73.69 -22.86
N PHE A 1013 22.48 73.58 -21.89
CA PHE A 1013 23.11 72.32 -21.48
C PHE A 1013 22.75 72.04 -20.03
N PHE A 1014 22.25 70.84 -19.76
CA PHE A 1014 21.98 70.39 -18.40
C PHE A 1014 22.36 68.93 -18.20
N MET A 1015 22.81 68.63 -17.00
CA MET A 1015 23.19 67.29 -16.53
C MET A 1015 22.76 67.14 -15.06
N SER A 1016 23.07 66.04 -14.39
CA SER A 1016 22.52 65.75 -13.05
C SER A 1016 22.77 66.82 -11.98
N ASN A 1017 23.83 67.64 -12.10
CA ASN A 1017 24.26 68.60 -11.08
C ASN A 1017 24.12 70.08 -11.49
N GLY A 1018 23.42 70.38 -12.59
CA GLY A 1018 23.13 71.77 -12.97
C GLY A 1018 22.74 71.97 -14.42
N ALA A 1019 22.34 73.21 -14.73
CA ALA A 1019 21.97 73.68 -16.06
C ALA A 1019 22.63 75.04 -16.35
N ILE A 1020 23.19 75.19 -17.55
CA ILE A 1020 23.87 76.40 -18.01
C ILE A 1020 23.60 76.66 -19.49
N LEU A 1021 23.72 77.92 -19.91
CA LEU A 1021 23.92 78.26 -21.32
C LEU A 1021 25.41 78.17 -21.66
N SER A 1022 25.74 77.49 -22.76
CA SER A 1022 27.13 77.34 -23.18
C SER A 1022 27.28 77.37 -24.71
N PRO A 1023 28.38 77.93 -25.24
CA PRO A 1023 28.66 77.91 -26.67
C PRO A 1023 29.03 76.50 -27.15
N GLN A 1024 28.44 76.09 -28.26
CA GLN A 1024 28.70 74.81 -28.91
C GLN A 1024 29.05 75.00 -30.39
N ALA A 1025 29.91 74.13 -30.90
CA ALA A 1025 30.29 74.09 -32.31
C ALA A 1025 29.10 73.68 -33.18
N ARG A 1026 28.88 74.41 -34.29
CA ARG A 1026 27.71 74.21 -35.16
C ARG A 1026 27.70 72.88 -35.92
N GLY A 1027 28.87 72.25 -36.07
CA GLY A 1027 28.99 70.89 -36.62
C GLY A 1027 28.51 69.76 -35.69
N GLY A 1028 28.23 70.03 -34.41
CA GLY A 1028 27.61 69.06 -33.51
C GLY A 1028 26.10 68.94 -33.70
N GLY A 1029 25.53 67.79 -33.34
CA GLY A 1029 24.10 67.50 -33.39
C GLY A 1029 23.45 67.60 -32.02
N ASN A 1030 22.50 68.50 -31.82
CA ASN A 1030 21.79 68.69 -30.55
C ASN A 1030 20.27 68.74 -30.75
N SER A 1031 19.54 68.57 -29.65
CA SER A 1031 18.08 68.56 -29.67
C SER A 1031 17.51 69.94 -30.01
N VAL A 1032 16.34 69.96 -30.62
CA VAL A 1032 15.58 71.19 -30.91
C VAL A 1032 14.24 71.12 -30.20
N ARG A 1033 13.93 72.16 -29.42
CA ARG A 1033 12.65 72.38 -28.77
C ARG A 1033 12.11 73.72 -29.25
N CYS A 1034 11.05 73.70 -30.06
CA CYS A 1034 10.56 74.89 -30.71
C CYS A 1034 9.66 75.74 -29.80
N ILE A 1035 9.72 77.06 -29.99
CA ILE A 1035 8.90 78.07 -29.29
C ILE A 1035 7.97 78.76 -30.30
N LYS A 1036 6.77 79.14 -29.86
CA LYS A 1036 5.76 79.83 -30.68
C LYS A 1036 5.93 81.34 -30.59
N ASP A 1037 5.85 82.02 -31.72
CA ASP A 1037 5.84 83.49 -31.82
C ASP A 1037 4.43 84.11 -31.87
#